data_AF-B0THI6-F1
#
_entry.id   AF-B0THI6-F1
#
_cell.length_a   1.000
_cell.length_b   1.000
_cell.length_c   1.000
_cell.angle_alpha   90.00
_cell.angle_beta   90.00
_cell.angle_gamma   90.00
#
_symmetry.space_group_name_H-M   'P 1'
#
loop_
_entity.id
_entity.type
_entity.pdbx_description
1 polymer ?
#
loop_
_entity_poly.entity_id
_entity_poly.type
_entity_poly.pdbx_seq_one_letter_code
_entity_poly.pdbx_strand_id
1 'polypeptide(L)'
;MMKKFILIDHSIRKYGGHYFEYALHVLRAARELGYHPILATNRSLDLSEEEKKELGFEIYPIYKYDFWGISNEMKDGFNLFKKIKKSYNKLLFKIKFRLYYSDMGILWLARNNPEEYLSGQSYNLRTLVIKGLLLMPLVYFLALARGIKRFIEAAYMIVKGSWIGTLTRAFFELLKSLVLPINFINRNRNRLLSRMHKISRIKAFERGTRKLCSYIELHSDDIVFIPTLSEYDMLGIGEFFKSEQNSTRATWHLLYRRNIFVGREAEYENQKGNVQSFRKMLIGFRERTGNLNIKFYTDTDKLTYQYNELHAVPFLTLPIPVNNDFFKTLDQYKRDRPLRVVYAGDARSEKGYQLLPSIVRNLYQNYVMSEKIEFIFQSNFSFKQFEYQASVVYAREQLMKYEKGVSIIKEPLKSEEYKDLVLSADVGLVLYDRDNYYARSSGALVEYLTCGIPVIVPSGSWMSDQITEEIFSYNDSLKQKMCLVKQYQMSDLEWRKEYELLNELTLDVENLLEDEIRDTKDTTDKKKIPKTFNNELIVWGNSRKTSCKVDREDTANYLFISYRQGSENKKGSYVRVILRQYDNNCILLKEEFTSVGNRSKGDISTVFSLEEKTAFVIVSLSNAFSEYGLLLRDVELEFYNSVEKTFPISSVGVIYDRLEDIPERLIEVIENYEHYKSTSQKFSLAWRELHNPNKLVRQLINNSNVIERV
;
A
#
# COMPACT_ATOMS: atom_id res chain seq x y z
N MET A 1 43.86 -7.67 -4.47
CA MET A 1 43.08 -6.76 -3.60
C MET A 1 41.74 -7.42 -3.30
N MET A 2 41.18 -7.25 -2.10
CA MET A 2 39.80 -7.69 -1.82
C MET A 2 38.80 -6.85 -2.63
N LYS A 3 37.79 -7.51 -3.20
CA LYS A 3 36.70 -6.86 -3.96
C LYS A 3 35.82 -6.07 -2.98
N LYS A 4 35.40 -4.86 -3.34
CA LYS A 4 34.59 -4.00 -2.46
C LYS A 4 33.11 -4.07 -2.83
N PHE A 5 32.26 -4.07 -1.80
CA PHE A 5 30.81 -3.91 -1.96
C PHE A 5 30.40 -2.60 -1.28
N ILE A 6 30.10 -1.59 -2.09
CA ILE A 6 29.83 -0.22 -1.65
C ILE A 6 28.32 0.01 -1.72
N LEU A 7 27.68 0.13 -0.56
CA LEU A 7 26.26 0.47 -0.47
C LEU A 7 26.09 1.96 -0.18
N ILE A 8 25.36 2.66 -1.05
CA ILE A 8 25.07 4.09 -0.90
C ILE A 8 23.60 4.27 -0.54
N ASP A 9 23.30 4.60 0.71
CA ASP A 9 21.94 5.01 1.12
C ASP A 9 21.97 6.34 1.89
N HIS A 10 21.73 7.41 1.13
CA HIS A 10 21.68 8.79 1.61
C HIS A 10 20.46 9.11 2.50
N SER A 11 19.52 8.17 2.69
CA SER A 11 18.38 8.29 3.60
C SER A 11 18.69 7.78 5.02
N ILE A 12 19.79 7.05 5.21
CA ILE A 12 20.27 6.61 6.52
C ILE A 12 20.79 7.83 7.30
N ARG A 13 20.08 8.20 8.37
CA ARG A 13 20.34 9.41 9.17
C ARG A 13 20.59 9.17 10.66
N LYS A 14 20.29 7.98 11.15
CA LYS A 14 20.40 7.59 12.55
C LYS A 14 20.67 6.10 12.60
N TYR A 15 21.21 5.64 13.72
CA TYR A 15 21.30 4.21 14.00
C TYR A 15 19.89 3.59 14.07
N GLY A 16 19.74 2.43 13.45
CA GLY A 16 18.48 1.69 13.36
C GLY A 16 17.42 2.27 12.41
N GLY A 17 16.30 1.56 12.30
CA GLY A 17 15.20 1.87 11.39
C GLY A 17 15.38 1.32 9.96
N HIS A 18 14.31 1.32 9.19
CA HIS A 18 14.19 0.48 7.98
C HIS A 18 15.33 0.63 6.94
N TYR A 19 15.82 1.85 6.67
CA TYR A 19 16.92 2.03 5.70
C TYR A 19 18.26 1.49 6.23
N PHE A 20 18.53 1.66 7.53
CA PHE A 20 19.77 1.19 8.15
C PHE A 20 19.80 -0.34 8.24
N GLU A 21 18.69 -0.95 8.67
CA GLU A 21 18.57 -2.41 8.75
C GLU A 21 18.72 -3.07 7.38
N TYR A 22 18.08 -2.52 6.36
CA TYR A 22 18.24 -3.00 4.99
C TYR A 22 19.72 -3.01 4.57
N ALA A 23 20.43 -1.90 4.80
CA ALA A 23 21.84 -1.80 4.46
C ALA A 23 22.70 -2.79 5.25
N LEU A 24 22.41 -2.96 6.55
CA LEU A 24 23.10 -3.89 7.43
C LEU A 24 22.99 -5.34 6.92
N HIS A 25 21.79 -5.79 6.55
CA HIS A 25 21.58 -7.15 6.04
C HIS A 25 22.34 -7.40 4.73
N VAL A 26 22.28 -6.44 3.79
CA VAL A 26 22.95 -6.57 2.50
C VAL A 26 24.47 -6.55 2.65
N LEU A 27 25.02 -5.70 3.52
CA LEU A 27 26.47 -5.61 3.74
C LEU A 27 27.04 -6.82 4.48
N ARG A 28 26.30 -7.39 5.44
CA ARG A 28 26.68 -8.65 6.09
C ARG A 28 26.71 -9.80 5.08
N ALA A 29 25.67 -9.91 4.25
CA ALA A 29 25.63 -10.90 3.16
C ALA A 29 26.78 -10.74 2.16
N ALA A 30 27.14 -9.50 1.80
CA ALA A 30 28.29 -9.24 0.94
C ALA A 30 29.61 -9.69 1.58
N ARG A 31 29.79 -9.46 2.89
CA ARG A 31 30.97 -9.93 3.63
C ARG A 31 31.07 -11.45 3.65
N GLU A 32 29.96 -12.15 3.89
CA GLU A 32 29.89 -13.62 3.85
C GLU A 32 30.28 -14.19 2.47
N LEU A 33 30.01 -13.43 1.40
CA LEU A 33 30.37 -13.77 0.03
C LEU A 33 31.77 -13.26 -0.39
N GLY A 34 32.59 -12.83 0.57
CA GLY A 34 34.00 -12.48 0.34
C GLY A 34 34.27 -11.05 -0.13
N TYR A 35 33.27 -10.16 -0.07
CA TYR A 35 33.46 -8.74 -0.35
C TYR A 35 33.86 -7.96 0.90
N HIS A 36 34.61 -6.87 0.69
CA HIS A 36 34.85 -5.86 1.71
C HIS A 36 33.69 -4.85 1.74
N PRO A 37 32.82 -4.86 2.77
CA PRO A 37 31.65 -3.99 2.84
C PRO A 37 32.00 -2.54 3.19
N ILE A 38 31.40 -1.61 2.46
CA ILE A 38 31.49 -0.17 2.69
C ILE A 38 30.09 0.44 2.65
N LEU A 39 29.78 1.30 3.62
CA LEU A 39 28.50 2.00 3.73
C LEU A 39 28.69 3.50 3.58
N ALA A 40 28.04 4.13 2.59
CA ALA A 40 27.97 5.58 2.46
C ALA A 40 26.57 6.11 2.80
N THR A 41 26.48 7.07 3.72
CA THR A 41 25.21 7.49 4.35
C THR A 41 25.01 9.00 4.33
N ASN A 42 23.90 9.46 4.93
CA ASN A 42 23.69 10.88 5.17
C ASN A 42 24.72 11.42 6.17
N ARG A 43 25.18 12.66 5.98
CA ARG A 43 26.07 13.38 6.92
C ARG A 43 25.50 13.53 8.33
N SER A 44 24.18 13.40 8.49
CA SER A 44 23.55 13.49 9.81
C SER A 44 23.61 12.19 10.61
N LEU A 45 24.12 11.09 10.03
CA LEU A 45 24.30 9.85 10.77
C LEU A 45 25.33 10.07 11.88
N ASP A 46 24.89 9.84 13.11
CA ASP A 46 25.71 9.90 14.30
C ASP A 46 25.79 8.49 14.89
N LEU A 47 27.03 8.01 15.07
CA LEU A 47 27.36 6.69 15.61
C LEU A 47 28.55 6.85 16.56
N SER A 48 28.45 6.23 17.73
CA SER A 48 29.56 6.05 18.66
C SER A 48 30.66 5.19 18.04
N GLU A 49 31.89 5.31 18.57
CA GLU A 49 33.01 4.48 18.13
C GLU A 49 32.78 2.99 18.42
N GLU A 50 32.05 2.68 19.48
CA GLU A 50 31.63 1.31 19.84
C GLU A 50 30.68 0.75 18.78
N GLU A 51 29.62 1.49 18.40
CA GLU A 51 28.69 1.07 17.34
C GLU A 51 29.40 0.85 16.00
N LYS A 52 30.34 1.74 15.61
CA LYS A 52 31.12 1.56 14.39
C LYS A 52 31.95 0.27 14.42
N LYS A 53 32.59 -0.02 15.56
CA LYS A 53 33.40 -1.22 15.75
C LYS A 53 32.53 -2.49 15.70
N GLU A 54 31.33 -2.44 16.27
CA GLU A 54 30.38 -3.56 16.25
C GLU A 54 29.90 -3.91 14.84
N LEU A 55 29.64 -2.90 13.99
CA LEU A 55 29.20 -3.10 12.61
C LEU A 55 30.29 -3.75 11.73
N GLY A 56 31.56 -3.43 12.02
CA GLY A 56 32.73 -4.03 11.36
C GLY A 56 32.89 -3.71 9.87
N PHE A 57 32.18 -2.71 9.35
CA PHE A 57 32.34 -2.21 7.98
C PHE A 57 32.67 -0.71 7.98
N GLU A 58 33.32 -0.25 6.91
CA GLU A 58 33.70 1.16 6.78
C GLU A 58 32.47 2.04 6.53
N ILE A 59 32.36 3.17 7.24
CA ILE A 59 31.19 4.06 7.16
C ILE A 59 31.63 5.47 6.76
N TYR A 60 31.00 5.99 5.70
CA TYR A 60 31.26 7.29 5.11
C TYR A 60 30.00 8.18 5.13
N PRO A 61 29.81 9.02 6.17
CA PRO A 61 28.68 9.95 6.24
C PRO A 61 28.91 11.16 5.31
N ILE A 62 28.48 11.06 4.05
CA ILE A 62 28.88 11.97 2.96
C ILE A 62 27.72 12.75 2.33
N TYR A 63 26.50 12.23 2.32
CA TYR A 63 25.40 12.82 1.54
C TYR A 63 24.61 13.87 2.33
N LYS A 64 24.29 15.00 1.70
CA LYS A 64 23.60 16.14 2.35
C LYS A 64 22.09 15.96 2.47
N TYR A 65 21.46 15.49 1.39
CA TYR A 65 20.01 15.32 1.31
C TYR A 65 19.64 13.85 1.54
N ASP A 66 18.42 13.58 2.02
CA ASP A 66 17.82 12.24 1.91
C ASP A 66 17.08 12.08 0.57
N PHE A 67 16.49 10.91 0.36
CA PHE A 67 15.68 10.58 -0.81
C PHE A 67 14.51 11.56 -1.05
N TRP A 68 14.01 12.20 0.01
CA TRP A 68 12.94 13.19 -0.08
C TRP A 68 13.44 14.62 -0.37
N GLY A 69 14.75 14.80 -0.52
CA GLY A 69 15.37 16.09 -0.74
C GLY A 69 15.37 16.99 0.50
N ILE A 70 15.17 16.43 1.69
CA ILE A 70 15.28 17.14 2.96
C ILE A 70 16.78 17.19 3.32
N SER A 71 17.29 18.31 3.81
CA SER A 71 18.63 18.38 4.42
C SER A 71 18.50 18.72 5.91
N ASN A 72 19.13 17.93 6.78
CA ASN A 72 19.14 18.18 8.21
C ASN A 72 20.37 18.96 8.70
N GLU A 73 21.22 19.47 7.80
CA GLU A 73 22.44 20.20 8.17
C GLU A 73 22.20 21.15 9.36
N MET A 74 22.77 20.75 10.51
CA MET A 74 23.02 21.62 11.63
C MET A 74 23.94 22.72 11.11
N LYS A 75 23.38 23.84 10.65
CA LYS A 75 24.14 25.06 10.45
C LYS A 75 24.79 25.43 11.80
N ASP A 76 26.08 25.15 11.95
CA ASP A 76 26.91 25.36 13.16
C ASP A 76 27.19 26.84 13.50
N GLY A 77 26.42 27.80 12.96
CA GLY A 77 26.63 29.22 13.22
C GLY A 77 25.71 29.86 14.27
N PHE A 78 24.65 29.20 14.73
CA PHE A 78 23.62 29.84 15.59
C PHE A 78 23.06 28.87 16.65
N ASN A 79 23.89 28.42 17.59
CA ASN A 79 23.54 27.39 18.58
C ASN A 79 22.54 27.83 19.67
N LEU A 80 22.45 29.12 20.01
CA LEU A 80 21.54 29.59 21.07
C LEU A 80 20.10 29.77 20.58
N PHE A 81 19.91 30.49 19.46
CA PHE A 81 18.60 30.71 18.85
C PHE A 81 17.95 29.41 18.36
N LYS A 82 18.73 28.39 17.97
CA LYS A 82 18.18 27.07 17.59
C LYS A 82 17.81 26.20 18.77
N LYS A 83 18.49 26.24 19.92
CA LYS A 83 18.02 25.56 21.15
C LYS A 83 16.71 26.18 21.62
N ILE A 84 16.62 27.51 21.62
CA ILE A 84 15.38 28.24 21.91
C ILE A 84 14.31 27.91 20.87
N LYS A 85 14.63 27.90 19.57
CA LYS A 85 13.68 27.55 18.50
C LYS A 85 13.29 26.08 18.47
N LYS A 86 14.16 25.15 18.88
CA LYS A 86 13.88 23.70 18.97
C LYS A 86 13.03 23.41 20.20
N SER A 87 13.33 24.03 21.35
CA SER A 87 12.48 24.00 22.54
C SER A 87 11.15 24.68 22.29
N TYR A 88 11.13 25.84 21.62
CA TYR A 88 9.93 26.55 21.18
C TYR A 88 9.15 25.76 20.15
N ASN A 89 9.78 25.11 19.17
CA ASN A 89 9.09 24.25 18.19
C ASN A 89 8.61 22.95 18.82
N LYS A 90 9.31 22.39 19.81
CA LYS A 90 8.88 21.20 20.57
C LYS A 90 7.73 21.56 21.52
N LEU A 91 7.78 22.74 22.13
CA LEU A 91 6.71 23.30 22.96
C LEU A 91 5.50 23.67 22.09
N LEU A 92 5.68 24.38 20.99
CA LEU A 92 4.66 24.64 19.98
C LEU A 92 4.13 23.36 19.37
N PHE A 93 4.96 22.34 19.15
CA PHE A 93 4.50 21.02 18.70
C PHE A 93 3.64 20.39 19.79
N LYS A 94 4.07 20.36 21.06
CA LYS A 94 3.26 19.85 22.17
C LYS A 94 1.97 20.64 22.37
N ILE A 95 2.01 21.96 22.23
CA ILE A 95 0.86 22.86 22.38
C ILE A 95 -0.08 22.72 21.18
N LYS A 96 0.43 22.75 19.94
CA LYS A 96 -0.36 22.50 18.74
C LYS A 96 -0.94 21.10 18.76
N PHE A 97 -0.17 20.09 19.14
CA PHE A 97 -0.66 18.72 19.33
C PHE A 97 -1.77 18.72 20.38
N ARG A 98 -1.57 19.28 21.58
CA ARG A 98 -2.63 19.34 22.60
C ARG A 98 -3.85 20.16 22.18
N LEU A 99 -3.68 21.22 21.38
CA LEU A 99 -4.77 22.06 20.87
C LEU A 99 -5.52 21.36 19.74
N TYR A 100 -4.82 20.81 18.74
CA TYR A 100 -5.37 20.04 17.62
C TYR A 100 -6.04 18.75 18.07
N TYR A 101 -5.63 18.21 19.21
CA TYR A 101 -6.17 16.96 19.76
C TYR A 101 -6.90 17.15 21.09
N SER A 102 -7.30 18.39 21.40
CA SER A 102 -8.39 18.64 22.34
C SER A 102 -9.72 18.36 21.65
N ASP A 103 -10.80 18.21 22.42
CA ASP A 103 -12.16 18.08 21.85
C ASP A 103 -12.47 19.17 20.81
N MET A 104 -11.95 20.39 21.02
CA MET A 104 -12.10 21.51 20.08
C MET A 104 -11.19 21.41 18.85
N GLY A 105 -10.00 20.83 19.00
CA GLY A 105 -9.07 20.59 17.90
C GLY A 105 -9.52 19.50 16.95
N ILE A 106 -10.12 18.43 17.47
CA ILE A 106 -10.70 17.35 16.66
C ILE A 106 -11.85 17.91 15.82
N LEU A 107 -12.71 18.75 16.40
CA LEU A 107 -13.75 19.47 15.67
C LEU A 107 -13.18 20.42 14.59
N TRP A 108 -12.07 21.11 14.90
CA TRP A 108 -11.38 21.99 13.94
C TRP A 108 -10.78 21.21 12.76
N LEU A 109 -10.24 20.00 12.99
CA LEU A 109 -9.72 19.12 11.95
C LEU A 109 -10.85 18.55 11.09
N ALA A 110 -11.97 18.19 11.72
CA ALA A 110 -13.16 17.67 11.05
C ALA A 110 -13.80 18.66 10.07
N ARG A 111 -13.58 19.97 10.20
CA ARG A 111 -14.17 20.97 9.29
C ARG A 111 -13.79 20.77 7.82
N ASN A 112 -12.59 20.26 7.56
CA ASN A 112 -12.03 20.18 6.22
C ASN A 112 -12.46 18.87 5.52
N ASN A 113 -12.79 17.83 6.28
CA ASN A 113 -13.23 16.52 5.79
C ASN A 113 -14.35 15.98 6.72
N PRO A 114 -15.55 16.61 6.72
CA PRO A 114 -16.61 16.25 7.66
C PRO A 114 -17.15 14.83 7.43
N GLU A 115 -17.11 14.34 6.19
CA GLU A 115 -17.58 12.99 5.82
C GLU A 115 -16.74 11.88 6.48
N GLU A 116 -15.41 11.99 6.47
CA GLU A 116 -14.51 11.04 7.17
C GLU A 116 -14.76 11.03 8.69
N TYR A 117 -15.08 12.20 9.28
CA TYR A 117 -15.38 12.31 10.71
C TYR A 117 -16.75 11.71 11.07
N LEU A 118 -17.75 11.85 10.19
CA LEU A 118 -19.10 11.34 10.40
C LEU A 118 -19.20 9.82 10.22
N SER A 119 -18.45 9.24 9.28
CA SER A 119 -18.49 7.79 9.00
C SER A 119 -18.01 6.89 10.16
N GLY A 120 -17.25 7.43 11.13
CA GLY A 120 -16.67 6.66 12.23
C GLY A 120 -17.42 6.71 13.57
N GLN A 121 -18.44 7.57 13.74
CA GLN A 121 -19.02 7.95 15.04
C GLN A 121 -20.49 7.49 15.20
N SER A 122 -20.82 6.94 16.38
CA SER A 122 -22.18 6.62 16.83
C SER A 122 -22.73 7.70 17.79
N TYR A 123 -22.81 8.98 17.38
CA TYR A 123 -23.31 10.07 18.23
C TYR A 123 -24.50 10.84 17.65
N ASN A 124 -25.31 11.38 18.55
CA ASN A 124 -26.58 12.08 18.31
C ASN A 124 -26.37 13.45 17.61
N LEU A 125 -27.05 13.68 16.48
CA LEU A 125 -26.90 14.83 15.58
C LEU A 125 -26.95 16.20 16.30
N ARG A 126 -27.73 16.31 17.37
CA ARG A 126 -27.92 17.55 18.15
C ARG A 126 -26.64 18.09 18.79
N THR A 127 -25.75 17.21 19.26
CA THR A 127 -24.53 17.63 19.98
C THR A 127 -23.49 18.20 19.03
N LEU A 128 -23.52 17.80 17.76
CA LEU A 128 -22.61 18.26 16.70
C LEU A 128 -22.96 19.68 16.24
N VAL A 129 -24.25 19.95 16.04
CA VAL A 129 -24.78 21.23 15.56
C VAL A 129 -24.49 22.35 16.56
N ILE A 130 -24.68 22.08 17.85
CA ILE A 130 -24.43 23.05 18.92
C ILE A 130 -22.94 23.42 19.01
N LYS A 131 -22.03 22.44 18.88
CA LYS A 131 -20.57 22.69 18.93
C LYS A 131 -20.05 23.37 17.67
N GLY A 132 -20.62 23.10 16.50
CA GLY A 132 -20.29 23.78 15.24
C GLY A 132 -20.76 25.25 15.19
N LEU A 133 -21.95 25.54 15.70
CA LEU A 133 -22.51 26.90 15.74
C LEU A 133 -21.72 27.87 16.63
N LEU A 134 -21.07 27.38 17.69
CA LEU A 134 -20.29 28.22 18.62
C LEU A 134 -18.91 28.65 18.08
N LEU A 135 -18.37 27.98 17.05
CA LEU A 135 -17.01 28.23 16.55
C LEU A 135 -16.94 29.22 15.37
N MET A 136 -18.05 29.39 14.64
CA MET A 136 -18.13 30.25 13.45
C MET A 136 -17.94 31.76 13.72
N PRO A 137 -18.49 32.35 14.81
CA PRO A 137 -18.41 33.80 15.05
C PRO A 137 -16.98 34.30 15.34
N LEU A 138 -16.17 33.49 16.03
CA LEU A 138 -14.81 33.85 16.44
C LEU A 138 -13.84 33.91 15.23
N VAL A 139 -14.05 33.01 14.27
CA VAL A 139 -13.23 32.95 13.04
C VAL A 139 -13.52 34.15 12.14
N TYR A 140 -14.78 34.56 12.03
CA TYR A 140 -15.18 35.75 11.28
C TYR A 140 -14.62 37.05 11.89
N PHE A 141 -14.62 37.15 13.22
CA PHE A 141 -14.14 38.32 13.94
C PHE A 141 -12.64 38.61 13.71
N LEU A 142 -11.79 37.58 13.70
CA LEU A 142 -10.33 37.73 13.53
C LEU A 142 -9.91 38.11 12.11
N ALA A 143 -10.71 37.75 11.11
CA ALA A 143 -10.47 38.14 9.72
C ALA A 143 -10.83 39.62 9.50
N LEU A 144 -11.94 40.08 10.07
CA LEU A 144 -12.43 41.45 9.97
C LEU A 144 -11.46 42.47 10.61
N ALA A 145 -10.93 42.16 11.79
CA ALA A 145 -10.05 43.06 12.54
C ALA A 145 -8.74 43.42 11.80
N ARG A 146 -8.21 42.55 10.94
CA ARG A 146 -6.99 42.82 10.16
C ARG A 146 -7.22 43.72 8.95
N GLY A 147 -8.39 43.63 8.32
CA GLY A 147 -8.75 44.49 7.19
C GLY A 147 -8.94 45.95 7.62
N ILE A 148 -9.60 46.14 8.77
CA ILE A 148 -9.91 47.46 9.33
C ILE A 148 -8.63 48.24 9.67
N LYS A 149 -7.61 47.60 10.26
CA LYS A 149 -6.34 48.27 10.64
C LYS A 149 -5.63 48.96 9.47
N ARG A 150 -5.60 48.34 8.29
CA ARG A 150 -4.90 48.87 7.11
C ARG A 150 -5.69 49.96 6.39
N PHE A 151 -7.01 49.91 6.50
CA PHE A 151 -7.88 50.99 6.02
C PHE A 151 -7.65 52.28 6.80
N ILE A 152 -7.45 52.17 8.12
CA ILE A 152 -7.11 53.30 8.99
C ILE A 152 -5.74 53.90 8.64
N GLU A 153 -4.73 53.07 8.34
CA GLU A 153 -3.40 53.51 7.89
C GLU A 153 -3.46 54.25 6.53
N ALA A 154 -4.32 53.80 5.61
CA ALA A 154 -4.55 54.46 4.32
C ALA A 154 -5.32 55.77 4.47
N ALA A 155 -6.30 55.84 5.38
CA ALA A 155 -7.03 57.06 5.71
C ALA A 155 -6.11 58.15 6.29
N TYR A 156 -5.06 57.76 7.02
CA TYR A 156 -4.05 58.70 7.52
C TYR A 156 -3.25 59.40 6.40
N MET A 157 -3.13 58.76 5.23
CA MET A 157 -2.45 59.33 4.05
C MET A 157 -3.35 60.28 3.23
N ILE A 158 -4.66 60.32 3.51
CA ILE A 158 -5.66 61.15 2.79
C ILE A 158 -5.56 62.64 3.16
N VAL A 159 -4.90 63.00 4.26
CA VAL A 159 -4.68 64.40 4.68
C VAL A 159 -3.79 65.21 3.70
N LYS A 160 -3.18 64.56 2.68
CA LYS A 160 -2.25 65.20 1.70
C LYS A 160 -2.81 65.50 0.29
N GLY A 161 -4.13 65.47 0.08
CA GLY A 161 -4.76 66.30 -0.97
C GLY A 161 -4.76 65.83 -2.44
N SER A 162 -5.10 64.57 -2.74
CA SER A 162 -5.69 64.22 -4.06
C SER A 162 -6.72 63.08 -3.92
N TRP A 163 -7.99 63.31 -4.31
CA TRP A 163 -9.13 62.82 -3.51
C TRP A 163 -9.95 61.72 -4.22
N ILE A 164 -10.18 61.80 -5.52
CA ILE A 164 -11.05 60.84 -6.23
C ILE A 164 -10.29 59.72 -6.94
N GLY A 165 -9.12 60.02 -7.54
CA GLY A 165 -8.27 59.01 -8.18
C GLY A 165 -7.58 58.06 -7.19
N THR A 166 -7.37 58.53 -5.95
CA THR A 166 -6.67 57.78 -4.90
C THR A 166 -7.60 56.85 -4.14
N LEU A 167 -8.85 57.26 -3.90
CA LEU A 167 -9.89 56.43 -3.25
C LEU A 167 -10.34 55.28 -4.15
N THR A 168 -10.52 55.54 -5.45
CA THR A 168 -10.89 54.51 -6.43
C THR A 168 -9.76 53.51 -6.67
N ARG A 169 -8.49 53.98 -6.70
CA ARG A 169 -7.32 53.09 -6.68
C ARG A 169 -7.19 52.30 -5.37
N ALA A 170 -7.36 52.92 -4.20
CA ALA A 170 -7.26 52.24 -2.91
C ALA A 170 -8.35 51.17 -2.74
N PHE A 171 -9.56 51.41 -3.23
CA PHE A 171 -10.66 50.44 -3.24
C PHE A 171 -10.36 49.22 -4.12
N PHE A 172 -9.87 49.44 -5.35
CA PHE A 172 -9.50 48.34 -6.26
C PHE A 172 -8.19 47.63 -5.86
N GLU A 173 -7.27 48.32 -5.19
CA GLU A 173 -6.06 47.72 -4.60
C GLU A 173 -6.37 46.94 -3.32
N LEU A 174 -7.36 47.33 -2.51
CA LEU A 174 -7.90 46.51 -1.41
C LEU A 174 -8.53 45.22 -1.97
N LEU A 175 -9.27 45.33 -3.08
CA LEU A 175 -9.88 44.21 -3.79
C LEU A 175 -8.84 43.27 -4.43
N LYS A 176 -7.75 43.82 -5.02
CA LYS A 176 -6.65 43.06 -5.64
C LYS A 176 -5.66 42.45 -4.62
N SER A 177 -5.34 43.17 -3.55
CA SER A 177 -4.45 42.71 -2.47
C SER A 177 -5.06 41.60 -1.63
N LEU A 178 -6.37 41.39 -1.74
CA LEU A 178 -7.07 40.25 -1.16
C LEU A 178 -6.86 38.92 -1.92
N VAL A 179 -6.43 38.87 -3.20
CA VAL A 179 -6.49 37.58 -3.94
C VAL A 179 -5.29 37.20 -4.85
N LEU A 180 -4.59 38.09 -5.56
CA LEU A 180 -3.79 37.63 -6.73
C LEU A 180 -2.24 37.70 -6.68
N PRO A 181 -1.56 38.72 -6.11
CA PRO A 181 -0.10 38.82 -6.30
C PRO A 181 0.71 37.84 -5.46
N ILE A 182 0.18 37.39 -4.31
CA ILE A 182 0.88 36.43 -3.46
C ILE A 182 0.82 35.05 -4.10
N ASN A 183 -0.30 34.60 -4.66
CA ASN A 183 -0.34 33.25 -5.25
C ASN A 183 0.37 33.14 -6.60
N PHE A 184 0.43 34.20 -7.42
CA PHE A 184 1.16 34.18 -8.69
C PHE A 184 2.69 34.32 -8.51
N ILE A 185 3.14 35.27 -7.67
CA ILE A 185 4.56 35.42 -7.33
C ILE A 185 5.03 34.22 -6.50
N ASN A 186 4.24 33.70 -5.58
CA ASN A 186 4.61 32.51 -4.80
C ASN A 186 4.48 31.23 -5.66
N ARG A 187 3.58 31.11 -6.65
CA ARG A 187 3.61 30.00 -7.63
C ARG A 187 4.86 30.03 -8.50
N ASN A 188 5.25 31.19 -9.04
CA ASN A 188 6.45 31.30 -9.87
C ASN A 188 7.75 31.26 -9.05
N ARG A 189 7.79 31.85 -7.85
CA ARG A 189 8.90 31.74 -6.90
C ARG A 189 9.03 30.33 -6.36
N ASN A 190 7.96 29.63 -6.01
CA ASN A 190 8.03 28.23 -5.58
C ASN A 190 8.44 27.31 -6.74
N ARG A 191 8.05 27.60 -7.99
CA ARG A 191 8.56 26.92 -9.18
C ARG A 191 10.06 27.18 -9.39
N LEU A 192 10.53 28.41 -9.20
CA LEU A 192 11.94 28.77 -9.34
C LEU A 192 12.78 28.18 -8.20
N LEU A 193 12.33 28.31 -6.95
CA LEU A 193 12.94 27.72 -5.76
C LEU A 193 12.94 26.19 -5.82
N SER A 194 11.86 25.56 -6.29
CA SER A 194 11.84 24.09 -6.48
C SER A 194 12.79 23.66 -7.59
N ARG A 195 12.90 24.39 -8.71
CA ARG A 195 13.92 24.16 -9.74
C ARG A 195 15.34 24.31 -9.18
N MET A 196 15.61 25.38 -8.43
CA MET A 196 16.91 25.60 -7.77
C MET A 196 17.22 24.52 -6.75
N HIS A 197 16.23 24.09 -5.97
CA HIS A 197 16.37 23.01 -4.99
C HIS A 197 16.68 21.68 -5.68
N LYS A 198 16.01 21.37 -6.80
CA LYS A 198 16.30 20.19 -7.63
C LYS A 198 17.75 20.22 -8.15
N ILE A 199 18.19 21.34 -8.72
CA ILE A 199 19.58 21.51 -9.20
C ILE A 199 20.58 21.37 -8.04
N SER A 200 20.28 21.97 -6.88
CA SER A 200 21.10 21.85 -5.68
C SER A 200 21.21 20.40 -5.20
N ARG A 201 20.11 19.63 -5.26
CA ARG A 201 20.10 18.20 -4.92
C ARG A 201 21.00 17.41 -5.87
N ILE A 202 20.85 17.58 -7.18
CA ILE A 202 21.67 16.93 -8.21
C ILE A 202 23.17 17.19 -7.94
N LYS A 203 23.56 18.47 -7.81
CA LYS A 203 24.95 18.87 -7.53
C LYS A 203 25.45 18.41 -6.16
N ALA A 204 24.58 18.26 -5.17
CA ALA A 204 24.97 17.77 -3.85
C ALA A 204 25.21 16.25 -3.84
N PHE A 205 24.39 15.51 -4.59
CA PHE A 205 24.58 14.07 -4.76
C PHE A 205 25.86 13.78 -5.54
N GLU A 206 26.07 14.47 -6.67
CA GLU A 206 27.28 14.40 -7.49
C GLU A 206 28.55 14.64 -6.64
N ARG A 207 28.63 15.79 -5.94
CA ARG A 207 29.76 16.10 -5.05
C ARG A 207 29.94 15.08 -3.93
N GLY A 208 28.85 14.50 -3.42
CA GLY A 208 28.89 13.44 -2.43
C GLY A 208 29.58 12.20 -2.99
N THR A 209 29.11 11.71 -4.14
CA THR A 209 29.70 10.54 -4.80
C THR A 209 31.16 10.78 -5.19
N ARG A 210 31.50 11.97 -5.68
CA ARG A 210 32.90 12.35 -5.95
C ARG A 210 33.76 12.30 -4.70
N LYS A 211 33.27 12.85 -3.58
CA LYS A 211 33.96 12.82 -2.29
C LYS A 211 34.17 11.38 -1.81
N LEU A 212 33.17 10.51 -1.94
CA LEU A 212 33.30 9.08 -1.61
C LEU A 212 34.43 8.43 -2.43
N CYS A 213 34.46 8.65 -3.74
CA CYS A 213 35.48 8.08 -4.63
C CYS A 213 36.88 8.70 -4.43
N SER A 214 36.98 9.85 -3.76
CA SER A 214 38.30 10.37 -3.32
C SER A 214 38.87 9.64 -2.11
N TYR A 215 38.02 8.94 -1.34
CA TYR A 215 38.46 8.09 -0.22
C TYR A 215 38.65 6.64 -0.63
N ILE A 216 37.93 6.19 -1.66
CA ILE A 216 37.91 4.80 -2.09
C ILE A 216 38.16 4.75 -3.59
N GLU A 217 39.30 4.17 -3.99
CA GLU A 217 39.56 3.88 -5.40
C GLU A 217 38.61 2.77 -5.88
N LEU A 218 38.12 2.83 -7.12
CA LEU A 218 37.24 1.80 -7.69
C LEU A 218 38.02 0.87 -8.64
N HIS A 219 37.75 -0.44 -8.55
CA HIS A 219 38.32 -1.48 -9.40
C HIS A 219 37.24 -2.25 -10.17
N SER A 220 37.66 -3.08 -11.13
CA SER A 220 36.78 -3.82 -12.06
C SER A 220 35.80 -4.78 -11.38
N ASP A 221 36.19 -5.30 -10.23
CA ASP A 221 35.45 -6.29 -9.47
C ASP A 221 34.55 -5.70 -8.37
N ASP A 222 34.57 -4.37 -8.21
CA ASP A 222 33.80 -3.69 -7.17
C ASP A 222 32.35 -3.51 -7.60
N ILE A 223 31.45 -3.62 -6.62
CA ILE A 223 30.01 -3.42 -6.80
C ILE A 223 29.59 -2.17 -6.04
N VAL A 224 28.91 -1.24 -6.72
CA VAL A 224 28.26 -0.08 -6.10
C VAL A 224 26.75 -0.28 -6.16
N PHE A 225 26.11 -0.43 -5.01
CA PHE A 225 24.66 -0.63 -4.90
C PHE A 225 23.97 0.55 -4.24
N ILE A 226 22.93 1.08 -4.90
CA ILE A 226 22.14 2.22 -4.42
C ILE A 226 20.68 1.76 -4.24
N PRO A 227 20.29 1.30 -3.04
CA PRO A 227 18.99 0.69 -2.80
C PRO A 227 17.81 1.66 -2.79
N THR A 228 18.09 2.97 -2.67
CA THR A 228 17.11 4.04 -2.56
C THR A 228 17.52 5.21 -3.45
N LEU A 229 16.90 5.32 -4.64
CA LEU A 229 17.30 6.30 -5.65
C LEU A 229 16.10 7.01 -6.31
N SER A 230 16.19 8.33 -6.45
CA SER A 230 15.23 9.15 -7.21
C SER A 230 15.75 9.52 -8.60
N GLU A 231 14.88 10.09 -9.44
CA GLU A 231 15.25 10.62 -10.74
C GLU A 231 16.32 11.73 -10.67
N TYR A 232 16.40 12.48 -9.56
CA TYR A 232 17.40 13.53 -9.39
C TYR A 232 18.75 12.97 -8.94
N ASP A 233 18.75 11.90 -8.15
CA ASP A 233 19.99 11.27 -7.71
C ASP A 233 20.65 10.55 -8.89
N MET A 234 19.85 9.94 -9.78
CA MET A 234 20.30 9.42 -11.08
C MET A 234 21.04 10.49 -11.90
N LEU A 235 20.46 11.67 -12.05
CA LEU A 235 21.12 12.78 -12.77
C LEU A 235 22.42 13.20 -12.06
N GLY A 236 22.44 13.22 -10.73
CA GLY A 236 23.65 13.55 -9.96
C GLY A 236 24.78 12.56 -10.21
N ILE A 237 24.47 11.26 -10.26
CA ILE A 237 25.42 10.21 -10.61
C ILE A 237 25.89 10.35 -12.06
N GLY A 238 24.98 10.69 -12.98
CA GLY A 238 25.31 10.91 -14.38
C GLY A 238 26.29 12.07 -14.59
N GLU A 239 26.17 13.15 -13.80
CA GLU A 239 27.15 14.23 -13.83
C GLU A 239 28.51 13.83 -13.22
N PHE A 240 28.51 12.98 -12.19
CA PHE A 240 29.75 12.42 -11.62
C PHE A 240 30.53 11.61 -12.67
N PHE A 241 29.84 10.74 -13.42
CA PHE A 241 30.45 9.91 -14.46
C PHE A 241 31.14 10.70 -15.58
N LYS A 242 30.65 11.90 -15.93
CA LYS A 242 31.32 12.77 -16.90
C LYS A 242 32.69 13.25 -16.43
N SER A 243 32.86 13.39 -15.11
CA SER A 243 34.02 14.04 -14.52
C SER A 243 35.10 13.07 -14.05
N GLU A 244 34.81 11.77 -13.93
CA GLU A 244 35.72 10.82 -13.27
C GLU A 244 35.86 9.53 -14.08
N GLN A 245 37.02 9.35 -14.75
CA GLN A 245 37.25 8.21 -15.63
C GLN A 245 37.34 6.88 -14.87
N ASN A 246 37.77 6.91 -13.60
CA ASN A 246 37.84 5.73 -12.73
C ASN A 246 36.46 5.12 -12.38
N SER A 247 35.38 5.88 -12.56
CA SER A 247 34.02 5.41 -12.31
C SER A 247 33.56 4.28 -13.24
N THR A 248 34.28 4.09 -14.36
CA THR A 248 34.06 3.04 -15.37
C THR A 248 34.46 1.64 -14.93
N ARG A 249 35.24 1.53 -13.84
CA ARG A 249 35.80 0.26 -13.41
C ARG A 249 34.75 -0.58 -12.67
N ALA A 250 34.03 0.00 -11.72
CA ALA A 250 33.04 -0.73 -10.93
C ALA A 250 31.71 -0.95 -11.67
N THR A 251 30.94 -1.94 -11.21
CA THR A 251 29.55 -2.13 -11.66
C THR A 251 28.57 -1.39 -10.75
N TRP A 252 27.63 -0.66 -11.34
CA TRP A 252 26.65 0.15 -10.62
C TRP A 252 25.26 -0.46 -10.68
N HIS A 253 24.62 -0.60 -9.52
CA HIS A 253 23.31 -1.24 -9.37
C HIS A 253 22.32 -0.24 -8.74
N LEU A 254 21.31 0.17 -9.50
CA LEU A 254 20.39 1.25 -9.13
C LEU A 254 18.98 0.69 -8.89
N LEU A 255 18.46 0.79 -7.66
CA LEU A 255 17.15 0.26 -7.29
C LEU A 255 16.09 1.38 -7.16
N TYR A 256 14.97 1.19 -7.84
CA TYR A 256 13.82 2.09 -7.83
C TYR A 256 12.60 1.40 -7.21
N ARG A 257 11.95 2.05 -6.24
CA ARG A 257 10.86 1.46 -5.44
C ARG A 257 9.56 2.27 -5.49
N ARG A 258 9.35 3.04 -6.56
CA ARG A 258 8.23 3.98 -6.66
C ARG A 258 7.47 3.73 -7.95
N ASN A 259 6.14 3.80 -7.83
CA ASN A 259 5.25 3.79 -8.97
C ASN A 259 5.57 4.94 -9.91
N ILE A 260 5.64 4.64 -11.21
CA ILE A 260 5.63 5.66 -12.26
C ILE A 260 4.24 5.77 -12.91
N PHE A 261 3.45 4.70 -12.82
CA PHE A 261 2.02 4.69 -13.14
C PHE A 261 1.20 4.38 -11.89
N VAL A 262 0.04 5.01 -11.77
CA VAL A 262 -0.95 4.74 -10.73
C VAL A 262 -2.01 3.78 -11.29
N GLY A 263 -2.67 3.00 -10.45
CA GLY A 263 -3.73 2.08 -10.89
C GLY A 263 -3.18 0.80 -11.53
N ARG A 264 -3.93 0.22 -12.46
CA ARG A 264 -3.61 -1.07 -13.14
C ARG A 264 -3.11 -0.85 -14.57
N GLU A 265 -2.57 -1.91 -15.17
CA GLU A 265 -1.97 -1.95 -16.52
C GLU A 265 -2.92 -1.45 -17.62
N ALA A 266 -4.22 -1.67 -17.43
CA ALA A 266 -5.22 -1.18 -18.36
C ALA A 266 -5.24 0.36 -18.48
N GLU A 267 -4.82 1.07 -17.43
CA GLU A 267 -4.84 2.53 -17.31
C GLU A 267 -3.50 3.21 -17.64
N TYR A 268 -2.43 2.43 -17.83
CA TYR A 268 -1.08 2.99 -18.04
C TYR A 268 -0.98 3.81 -19.32
N GLU A 269 -1.70 3.42 -20.38
CA GLU A 269 -1.72 4.13 -21.67
C GLU A 269 -2.10 5.61 -21.49
N ASN A 270 -3.12 5.86 -20.66
CA ASN A 270 -3.64 7.20 -20.38
C ASN A 270 -2.64 8.07 -19.59
N GLN A 271 -1.63 7.45 -18.97
CA GLN A 271 -0.64 8.11 -18.12
C GLN A 271 0.71 8.27 -18.80
N LYS A 272 0.92 7.70 -20.00
CA LYS A 272 2.21 7.78 -20.72
C LYS A 272 2.72 9.22 -20.87
N GLY A 273 1.82 10.19 -21.07
CA GLY A 273 2.18 11.61 -21.13
C GLY A 273 2.88 12.15 -19.87
N ASN A 274 2.48 11.67 -18.69
CA ASN A 274 3.01 12.12 -17.40
C ASN A 274 4.44 11.62 -17.14
N VAL A 275 4.79 10.46 -17.69
CA VAL A 275 6.10 9.81 -17.50
C VAL A 275 7.11 10.12 -18.62
N GLN A 276 6.70 10.83 -19.68
CA GLN A 276 7.58 11.16 -20.81
C GLN A 276 8.86 11.90 -20.39
N SER A 277 8.76 12.82 -19.42
CA SER A 277 9.92 13.54 -18.91
C SER A 277 10.94 12.60 -18.27
N PHE A 278 10.46 11.60 -17.52
CA PHE A 278 11.33 10.63 -16.87
C PHE A 278 11.92 9.64 -17.88
N ARG A 279 11.14 9.19 -18.88
CA ARG A 279 11.64 8.41 -20.02
C ARG A 279 12.81 9.12 -20.72
N LYS A 280 12.64 10.40 -21.08
CA LYS A 280 13.71 11.19 -21.72
C LYS A 280 14.95 11.31 -20.84
N MET A 281 14.76 11.42 -19.53
CA MET A 281 15.89 11.45 -18.58
C MET A 281 16.65 10.13 -18.54
N LEU A 282 15.95 8.99 -18.56
CA LEU A 282 16.58 7.65 -18.60
C LEU A 282 17.32 7.40 -19.91
N ILE A 283 16.71 7.70 -21.06
CA ILE A 283 17.36 7.56 -22.37
C ILE A 283 18.62 8.42 -22.42
N GLY A 284 18.50 9.72 -22.11
CA GLY A 284 19.65 10.61 -22.11
C GLY A 284 20.71 10.22 -21.08
N PHE A 285 20.32 9.65 -19.95
CA PHE A 285 21.28 9.09 -18.98
C PHE A 285 22.04 7.90 -19.59
N ARG A 286 21.33 6.94 -20.21
CA ARG A 286 21.95 5.77 -20.84
C ARG A 286 22.86 6.14 -22.00
N GLU A 287 22.45 7.04 -22.89
CA GLU A 287 23.27 7.54 -24.01
C GLU A 287 24.60 8.13 -23.52
N ARG A 288 24.57 8.90 -22.43
CA ARG A 288 25.78 9.50 -21.84
C ARG A 288 26.65 8.52 -21.05
N THR A 289 26.11 7.36 -20.70
CA THR A 289 26.75 6.38 -19.82
C THR A 289 26.92 5.02 -20.50
N GLY A 290 26.78 4.93 -21.82
CA GLY A 290 26.72 3.66 -22.56
C GLY A 290 27.94 2.75 -22.36
N ASN A 291 29.10 3.33 -22.07
CA ASN A 291 30.35 2.60 -21.80
C ASN A 291 30.45 2.07 -20.35
N LEU A 292 29.47 2.36 -19.49
CA LEU A 292 29.45 1.97 -18.09
C LEU A 292 28.57 0.73 -17.87
N ASN A 293 29.00 -0.13 -16.96
CA ASN A 293 28.20 -1.26 -16.49
C ASN A 293 27.21 -0.79 -15.41
N ILE A 294 26.03 -0.37 -15.85
CA ILE A 294 24.94 0.11 -14.97
C ILE A 294 23.73 -0.80 -15.14
N LYS A 295 23.23 -1.33 -14.03
CA LYS A 295 22.06 -2.20 -13.97
C LYS A 295 20.92 -1.53 -13.20
N PHE A 296 19.70 -1.66 -13.71
CA PHE A 296 18.50 -1.03 -13.17
C PHE A 296 17.56 -2.07 -12.57
N TYR A 297 17.04 -1.78 -11.39
CA TYR A 297 16.26 -2.73 -10.62
C TYR A 297 15.00 -2.11 -10.04
N THR A 298 14.02 -2.98 -9.79
CA THR A 298 12.90 -2.71 -8.88
C THR A 298 12.74 -3.85 -7.88
N ASP A 299 11.85 -3.70 -6.89
CA ASP A 299 11.59 -4.69 -5.83
C ASP A 299 10.35 -5.55 -6.06
N THR A 300 9.62 -5.35 -7.16
CA THR A 300 8.48 -6.20 -7.56
C THR A 300 8.41 -6.38 -9.07
N ASP A 301 7.89 -7.52 -9.54
CA ASP A 301 7.70 -7.75 -10.98
C ASP A 301 6.76 -6.73 -11.62
N LYS A 302 5.78 -6.22 -10.86
CA LYS A 302 4.86 -5.19 -11.33
C LYS A 302 5.55 -3.84 -11.51
N LEU A 303 6.45 -3.45 -10.60
CA LEU A 303 7.28 -2.25 -10.80
C LEU A 303 8.23 -2.46 -11.98
N THR A 304 8.88 -3.62 -12.08
CA THR A 304 9.74 -3.94 -13.22
C THR A 304 8.97 -3.82 -14.53
N TYR A 305 7.74 -4.33 -14.59
CA TYR A 305 6.84 -4.15 -15.73
C TYR A 305 6.57 -2.67 -16.02
N GLN A 306 6.16 -1.87 -15.02
CA GLN A 306 5.94 -0.43 -15.20
C GLN A 306 7.16 0.27 -15.81
N TYR A 307 8.35 0.06 -15.23
CA TYR A 307 9.57 0.71 -15.70
C TYR A 307 9.97 0.25 -17.11
N ASN A 308 9.74 -1.02 -17.46
CA ASN A 308 10.02 -1.56 -18.79
C ASN A 308 9.05 -1.05 -19.87
N GLU A 309 7.83 -0.63 -19.52
CA GLU A 309 6.93 0.09 -20.45
C GLU A 309 7.50 1.44 -20.91
N LEU A 310 8.49 1.99 -20.20
CA LEU A 310 9.22 3.17 -20.66
C LEU A 310 10.17 2.87 -21.82
N HIS A 311 10.40 1.61 -22.22
CA HIS A 311 11.32 1.17 -23.27
C HIS A 311 12.60 2.03 -23.36
N ALA A 312 13.21 2.30 -22.20
CA ALA A 312 14.35 3.21 -22.07
C ALA A 312 15.61 2.44 -21.69
N VAL A 313 15.53 1.61 -20.66
CA VAL A 313 16.57 0.68 -20.20
C VAL A 313 15.89 -0.57 -19.62
N PRO A 314 16.53 -1.75 -19.66
CA PRO A 314 15.97 -2.94 -19.04
C PRO A 314 16.04 -2.85 -17.52
N PHE A 315 14.90 -3.12 -16.87
CA PHE A 315 14.80 -3.31 -15.43
C PHE A 315 14.65 -4.79 -15.08
N LEU A 316 15.25 -5.18 -13.96
CA LEU A 316 15.13 -6.52 -13.37
C LEU A 316 14.56 -6.43 -11.95
N THR A 317 13.87 -7.47 -11.51
CA THR A 317 13.35 -7.54 -10.13
C THR A 317 14.41 -8.11 -9.19
N LEU A 318 14.62 -7.46 -8.04
CA LEU A 318 15.41 -7.98 -6.93
C LEU A 318 14.51 -8.39 -5.77
N PRO A 319 14.88 -9.43 -4.99
CA PRO A 319 14.17 -9.78 -3.77
C PRO A 319 14.32 -8.68 -2.71
N ILE A 320 13.42 -8.70 -1.74
CA ILE A 320 13.46 -7.79 -0.58
C ILE A 320 14.21 -8.51 0.54
N PRO A 321 15.42 -8.09 0.94
CA PRO A 321 16.21 -8.76 1.96
C PRO A 321 15.57 -8.58 3.34
N VAL A 322 15.34 -9.69 4.04
CA VAL A 322 14.82 -9.71 5.41
C VAL A 322 15.91 -10.18 6.38
N ASN A 323 15.87 -9.72 7.63
CA ASN A 323 16.78 -10.20 8.66
C ASN A 323 16.59 -11.72 8.87
N ASN A 324 17.68 -12.48 8.86
CA ASN A 324 17.67 -13.91 9.19
C ASN A 324 17.15 -14.18 10.62
N ASP A 325 17.16 -13.20 11.53
CA ASP A 325 16.55 -13.34 12.84
C ASP A 325 15.03 -13.63 12.78
N PHE A 326 14.35 -13.20 11.72
CA PHE A 326 12.95 -13.54 11.47
C PHE A 326 12.76 -15.01 11.05
N PHE A 327 13.84 -15.75 10.82
CA PHE A 327 13.76 -17.17 10.43
C PHE A 327 13.63 -18.08 11.65
N LYS A 328 13.79 -17.55 12.85
CA LYS A 328 13.63 -18.29 14.10
C LYS A 328 12.18 -18.78 14.20
N THR A 329 12.03 -20.08 14.40
CA THR A 329 10.74 -20.77 14.36
C THR A 329 9.87 -20.38 15.56
N LEU A 330 8.61 -20.00 15.30
CA LEU A 330 7.59 -19.71 16.31
C LEU A 330 7.23 -20.92 17.20
N ASP A 331 7.77 -22.11 16.92
CA ASP A 331 7.54 -23.34 17.68
C ASP A 331 8.08 -23.30 19.12
N GLN A 332 8.82 -22.24 19.48
CA GLN A 332 9.37 -22.07 20.83
C GLN A 332 8.36 -21.57 21.88
N TYR A 333 7.16 -21.14 21.48
CA TYR A 333 6.17 -20.61 22.42
C TYR A 333 4.99 -21.57 22.61
N LYS A 334 4.97 -22.31 23.73
CA LYS A 334 3.73 -22.92 24.25
C LYS A 334 2.71 -21.81 24.51
N ARG A 335 1.45 -22.00 24.07
CA ARG A 335 0.40 -20.99 24.21
C ARG A 335 -0.42 -21.18 25.48
N ASP A 336 -0.14 -20.35 26.48
CA ASP A 336 -1.02 -20.07 27.61
C ASP A 336 -1.62 -18.65 27.52
N ARG A 337 -1.76 -18.11 26.29
CA ARG A 337 -2.21 -16.72 26.06
C ARG A 337 -3.20 -16.60 24.89
N PRO A 338 -4.02 -15.53 24.84
CA PRO A 338 -4.85 -15.20 23.69
C PRO A 338 -4.03 -15.07 22.40
N LEU A 339 -4.67 -15.29 21.24
CA LEU A 339 -4.04 -15.07 19.93
C LEU A 339 -3.77 -13.58 19.72
N ARG A 340 -2.53 -13.24 19.35
CA ARG A 340 -2.12 -11.86 19.08
C ARG A 340 -2.39 -11.49 17.63
N VAL A 341 -3.30 -10.54 17.42
CA VAL A 341 -3.54 -9.92 16.13
C VAL A 341 -2.78 -8.60 16.06
N VAL A 342 -1.79 -8.51 15.16
CA VAL A 342 -0.79 -7.44 15.18
C VAL A 342 -0.81 -6.60 13.91
N TYR A 343 -0.81 -5.28 14.10
CA TYR A 343 -0.52 -4.31 13.04
C TYR A 343 0.90 -3.74 13.26
N ALA A 344 1.84 -4.17 12.43
CA ALA A 344 3.24 -3.76 12.49
C ALA A 344 3.54 -2.68 11.44
N GLY A 345 3.68 -1.43 11.91
CA GLY A 345 4.01 -0.29 11.07
C GLY A 345 3.56 1.03 11.66
N ASP A 346 4.13 2.11 11.17
CA ASP A 346 3.69 3.46 11.52
C ASP A 346 2.23 3.73 11.08
N ALA A 347 1.50 4.51 11.89
CA ALA A 347 0.11 4.86 11.62
C ALA A 347 0.04 5.77 10.39
N ARG A 348 -0.62 5.30 9.32
CA ARG A 348 -0.82 6.01 8.05
C ARG A 348 -2.13 5.60 7.39
N SER A 349 -2.74 6.53 6.65
CA SER A 349 -3.96 6.27 5.89
C SER A 349 -3.74 5.26 4.76
N GLU A 350 -2.63 5.39 4.01
CA GLU A 350 -2.27 4.44 2.94
C GLU A 350 -1.96 3.02 3.43
N LYS A 351 -1.77 2.83 4.75
CA LYS A 351 -1.56 1.52 5.38
C LYS A 351 -2.83 0.97 6.06
N GLY A 352 -3.95 1.69 5.97
CA GLY A 352 -5.23 1.26 6.53
C GLY A 352 -5.36 1.40 8.04
N TYR A 353 -4.54 2.21 8.70
CA TYR A 353 -4.63 2.39 10.16
C TYR A 353 -6.02 2.86 10.61
N GLN A 354 -6.70 3.66 9.79
CA GLN A 354 -8.05 4.16 10.00
C GLN A 354 -9.14 3.06 10.09
N LEU A 355 -8.83 1.84 9.65
CA LEU A 355 -9.76 0.71 9.62
C LEU A 355 -9.76 -0.09 10.93
N LEU A 356 -8.69 0.01 11.73
CA LEU A 356 -8.53 -0.76 12.96
C LEU A 356 -9.68 -0.57 13.99
N PRO A 357 -10.24 0.63 14.21
CA PRO A 357 -11.30 0.81 15.20
C PRO A 357 -12.58 0.03 14.90
N SER A 358 -12.97 -0.10 13.62
CA SER A 358 -14.16 -0.86 13.24
C SER A 358 -13.93 -2.36 13.43
N ILE A 359 -12.73 -2.86 13.12
CA ILE A 359 -12.33 -4.26 13.34
C ILE A 359 -12.41 -4.58 14.84
N VAL A 360 -11.78 -3.77 15.69
CA VAL A 360 -11.83 -3.97 17.15
C VAL A 360 -13.28 -3.98 17.63
N ARG A 361 -14.09 -3.00 17.21
CA ARG A 361 -15.50 -2.90 17.64
C ARG A 361 -16.30 -4.18 17.33
N ASN A 362 -16.11 -4.76 16.15
CA ASN A 362 -16.84 -5.97 15.72
C ASN A 362 -16.42 -7.21 16.52
N LEU A 363 -15.14 -7.34 16.87
CA LEU A 363 -14.62 -8.52 17.57
C LEU A 363 -14.55 -8.36 19.10
N TYR A 364 -14.78 -7.15 19.64
CA TYR A 364 -14.51 -6.85 21.04
C TYR A 364 -15.27 -7.76 22.02
N GLN A 365 -16.59 -7.88 21.87
CA GLN A 365 -17.41 -8.64 22.83
C GLN A 365 -17.16 -10.15 22.73
N ASN A 366 -17.11 -10.70 21.52
CA ASN A 366 -17.12 -12.15 21.33
C ASN A 366 -15.72 -12.79 21.35
N TYR A 367 -14.67 -12.02 21.07
CA TYR A 367 -13.30 -12.54 20.94
C TYR A 367 -12.29 -11.87 21.88
N VAL A 368 -12.38 -10.56 22.11
CA VAL A 368 -11.43 -9.86 22.99
C VAL A 368 -11.81 -10.04 24.45
N MET A 369 -13.07 -9.79 24.81
CA MET A 369 -13.56 -9.91 26.20
C MET A 369 -13.57 -11.36 26.70
N SER A 370 -13.75 -12.31 25.79
CA SER A 370 -13.65 -13.76 26.03
C SER A 370 -12.20 -14.28 26.04
N GLU A 371 -11.21 -13.41 25.90
CA GLU A 371 -9.78 -13.74 25.93
C GLU A 371 -9.35 -14.76 24.86
N LYS A 372 -10.12 -14.86 23.76
CA LYS A 372 -9.71 -15.62 22.57
C LYS A 372 -8.58 -14.91 21.83
N ILE A 373 -8.66 -13.57 21.72
CA ILE A 373 -7.67 -12.75 21.02
C ILE A 373 -7.28 -11.51 21.82
N GLU A 374 -6.12 -10.96 21.49
CA GLU A 374 -5.70 -9.61 21.87
C GLU A 374 -5.12 -8.86 20.67
N PHE A 375 -5.30 -7.54 20.63
CA PHE A 375 -4.80 -6.67 19.57
C PHE A 375 -3.54 -5.91 20.02
N ILE A 376 -2.53 -5.84 19.16
CA ILE A 376 -1.34 -5.00 19.37
C ILE A 376 -1.08 -4.15 18.13
N PHE A 377 -1.17 -2.83 18.27
CA PHE A 377 -1.05 -1.90 17.16
C PHE A 377 0.12 -0.94 17.35
N GLN A 378 1.05 -0.94 16.41
CA GLN A 378 2.01 0.14 16.28
C GLN A 378 1.30 1.39 15.74
N SER A 379 1.41 2.49 16.48
CA SER A 379 0.59 3.70 16.31
C SER A 379 1.40 5.01 16.30
N ASN A 380 2.72 4.92 16.14
CA ASN A 380 3.55 6.11 16.01
C ASN A 380 3.27 6.86 14.70
N PHE A 381 3.28 8.19 14.74
CA PHE A 381 3.08 9.02 13.56
C PHE A 381 4.42 9.30 12.86
N SER A 382 4.47 9.06 11.55
CA SER A 382 5.63 9.37 10.70
C SER A 382 5.47 10.68 9.91
N PHE A 383 4.27 11.25 9.86
CA PHE A 383 3.94 12.46 9.12
C PHE A 383 4.04 13.73 9.97
N LYS A 384 4.40 14.86 9.33
CA LYS A 384 4.55 16.16 9.99
C LYS A 384 3.32 17.07 9.86
N GLN A 385 2.42 16.77 8.92
CA GLN A 385 1.26 17.60 8.59
C GLN A 385 -0.02 16.84 8.91
N PHE A 386 -0.47 16.96 10.15
CA PHE A 386 -1.59 16.19 10.67
C PHE A 386 -2.93 16.50 10.01
N GLU A 387 -3.08 17.68 9.44
CA GLU A 387 -4.28 18.13 8.72
C GLU A 387 -4.63 17.25 7.52
N TYR A 388 -3.65 16.55 6.94
CA TYR A 388 -3.85 15.66 5.78
C TYR A 388 -4.15 14.20 6.16
N GLN A 389 -4.15 13.85 7.46
CA GLN A 389 -4.40 12.49 7.95
C GLN A 389 -5.28 12.51 9.22
N ALA A 390 -6.33 13.33 9.21
CA ALA A 390 -7.23 13.48 10.36
C ALA A 390 -7.88 12.14 10.78
N SER A 391 -8.27 11.30 9.81
CA SER A 391 -8.81 9.96 10.03
C SER A 391 -7.88 9.04 10.83
N VAL A 392 -6.57 9.10 10.60
CA VAL A 392 -5.57 8.28 11.31
C VAL A 392 -5.50 8.67 12.80
N VAL A 393 -5.53 9.96 13.09
CA VAL A 393 -5.53 10.46 14.48
C VAL A 393 -6.84 10.06 15.16
N TYR A 394 -7.97 10.27 14.47
CA TYR A 394 -9.27 9.91 15.00
C TYR A 394 -9.36 8.42 15.36
N ALA A 395 -8.86 7.56 14.47
CA ALA A 395 -8.79 6.12 14.73
C ALA A 395 -7.96 5.79 15.97
N ARG A 396 -6.81 6.43 16.17
CA ARG A 396 -6.00 6.24 17.39
C ARG A 396 -6.77 6.62 18.65
N GLU A 397 -7.48 7.74 18.65
CA GLU A 397 -8.30 8.17 19.80
C GLU A 397 -9.45 7.18 20.08
N GLN A 398 -10.08 6.63 19.05
CA GLN A 398 -11.10 5.59 19.24
C GLN A 398 -10.51 4.31 19.85
N LEU A 399 -9.34 3.88 19.37
CA LEU A 399 -8.66 2.69 19.88
C LEU A 399 -8.21 2.87 21.32
N MET A 400 -7.82 4.07 21.72
CA MET A 400 -7.40 4.38 23.10
C MET A 400 -8.52 4.26 24.14
N LYS A 401 -9.80 4.12 23.71
CA LYS A 401 -10.94 3.91 24.61
C LYS A 401 -11.03 2.47 25.14
N TYR A 402 -10.34 1.53 24.52
CA TYR A 402 -10.36 0.13 24.94
C TYR A 402 -9.24 -0.11 25.95
N GLU A 403 -9.61 -0.52 27.16
CA GLU A 403 -8.66 -0.76 28.26
C GLU A 403 -8.21 -2.23 28.35
N LYS A 404 -9.05 -3.18 27.90
CA LYS A 404 -8.76 -4.62 27.94
C LYS A 404 -8.49 -5.17 26.54
N GLY A 405 -7.41 -5.96 26.39
CA GLY A 405 -7.12 -6.73 25.17
C GLY A 405 -6.78 -5.91 23.92
N VAL A 406 -6.52 -4.60 24.05
CA VAL A 406 -6.09 -3.71 22.95
C VAL A 406 -4.91 -2.87 23.40
N SER A 407 -3.74 -3.13 22.83
CA SER A 407 -2.48 -2.45 23.14
C SER A 407 -2.04 -1.52 22.01
N ILE A 408 -1.64 -0.29 22.35
CA ILE A 408 -1.25 0.73 21.37
C ILE A 408 0.16 1.23 21.67
N ILE A 409 1.09 0.98 20.74
CA ILE A 409 2.48 1.42 20.82
C ILE A 409 2.61 2.79 20.16
N LYS A 410 2.67 3.83 20.99
CA LYS A 410 2.57 5.24 20.55
C LYS A 410 3.89 5.81 20.02
N GLU A 411 5.00 5.21 20.41
CA GLU A 411 6.36 5.68 20.11
C GLU A 411 6.98 4.87 18.95
N PRO A 412 7.88 5.47 18.16
CA PRO A 412 8.62 4.73 17.14
C PRO A 412 9.49 3.64 17.80
N LEU A 413 9.29 2.39 17.38
CA LEU A 413 10.06 1.25 17.85
C LEU A 413 11.49 1.25 17.30
N LYS A 414 12.45 0.80 18.11
CA LYS A 414 13.77 0.39 17.65
C LYS A 414 13.67 -0.94 16.90
N SER A 415 14.73 -1.31 16.17
CA SER A 415 14.74 -2.51 15.33
C SER A 415 14.46 -3.79 16.11
N GLU A 416 15.04 -3.95 17.31
CA GLU A 416 14.80 -5.11 18.17
C GLU A 416 13.36 -5.17 18.68
N GLU A 417 12.83 -4.05 19.18
CA GLU A 417 11.45 -3.97 19.68
C GLU A 417 10.42 -4.19 18.55
N TYR A 418 10.73 -3.73 17.33
CA TYR A 418 9.91 -3.99 16.15
C TYR A 418 9.93 -5.47 15.76
N LYS A 419 11.11 -6.10 15.81
CA LYS A 419 11.27 -7.52 15.58
C LYS A 419 10.47 -8.34 16.59
N ASP A 420 10.57 -8.00 17.88
CA ASP A 420 9.81 -8.66 18.94
C ASP A 420 8.31 -8.49 18.74
N LEU A 421 7.85 -7.31 18.31
CA LEU A 421 6.45 -7.09 17.96
C LEU A 421 5.98 -8.04 16.85
N VAL A 422 6.74 -8.14 15.75
CA VAL A 422 6.40 -9.03 14.62
C VAL A 422 6.42 -10.50 15.06
N LEU A 423 7.48 -10.94 15.75
CA LEU A 423 7.61 -12.32 16.25
C LEU A 423 6.54 -12.67 17.29
N SER A 424 5.98 -11.68 17.98
CA SER A 424 4.89 -11.91 18.93
C SER A 424 3.54 -12.18 18.26
N ALA A 425 3.39 -11.87 16.97
CA ALA A 425 2.12 -11.97 16.27
C ALA A 425 1.74 -13.42 15.97
N ASP A 426 0.48 -13.77 16.24
CA ASP A 426 -0.13 -15.00 15.75
C ASP A 426 -0.83 -14.74 14.41
N VAL A 427 -1.38 -13.54 14.19
CA VAL A 427 -1.99 -13.09 12.92
C VAL A 427 -1.50 -11.68 12.58
N GLY A 428 -1.02 -11.48 11.36
CA GLY A 428 -0.55 -10.19 10.85
C GLY A 428 -1.61 -9.43 10.05
N LEU A 429 -1.87 -8.18 10.40
CA LEU A 429 -2.76 -7.28 9.65
C LEU A 429 -1.95 -6.43 8.67
N VAL A 430 -2.23 -6.56 7.37
CA VAL A 430 -1.61 -5.75 6.32
C VAL A 430 -2.72 -5.11 5.48
N LEU A 431 -3.35 -4.07 6.05
CA LEU A 431 -4.59 -3.47 5.55
C LEU A 431 -4.36 -2.34 4.52
N TYR A 432 -3.34 -2.47 3.69
CA TYR A 432 -2.84 -1.32 2.93
C TYR A 432 -3.80 -0.92 1.80
N ASP A 433 -3.67 0.31 1.32
CA ASP A 433 -4.42 0.78 0.17
C ASP A 433 -4.01 -0.01 -1.10
N ARG A 434 -4.96 -0.74 -1.69
CA ARG A 434 -4.69 -1.66 -2.80
C ARG A 434 -4.17 -0.98 -4.06
N ASP A 435 -4.55 0.27 -4.31
CA ASP A 435 -4.15 0.98 -5.52
C ASP A 435 -2.76 1.58 -5.39
N ASN A 436 -2.43 2.10 -4.21
CA ASN A 436 -1.06 2.48 -3.90
C ASN A 436 -0.12 1.25 -3.91
N TYR A 437 -0.56 0.14 -3.33
CA TYR A 437 0.23 -1.09 -3.22
C TYR A 437 -0.09 -2.14 -4.29
N TYR A 438 -0.57 -1.70 -5.46
CA TYR A 438 -0.74 -2.59 -6.59
C TYR A 438 0.60 -3.13 -7.08
N ALA A 439 1.54 -2.20 -7.33
CA ALA A 439 2.90 -2.50 -7.74
C ALA A 439 3.92 -2.37 -6.60
N ARG A 440 3.64 -1.59 -5.56
CA ARG A 440 4.58 -1.40 -4.43
C ARG A 440 4.63 -2.63 -3.53
N SER A 441 5.82 -2.92 -3.02
CA SER A 441 6.04 -3.95 -2.01
C SER A 441 5.62 -3.51 -0.60
N SER A 442 5.42 -4.48 0.29
CA SER A 442 5.19 -4.27 1.73
C SER A 442 6.22 -5.03 2.56
N GLY A 443 7.14 -4.31 3.22
CA GLY A 443 8.15 -4.94 4.08
C GLY A 443 7.55 -5.78 5.22
N ALA A 444 6.50 -5.26 5.87
CA ALA A 444 5.80 -5.95 6.96
C ALA A 444 5.18 -7.29 6.50
N LEU A 445 4.65 -7.35 5.26
CA LEU A 445 4.16 -8.60 4.70
C LEU A 445 5.31 -9.62 4.56
N VAL A 446 6.42 -9.20 3.96
CA VAL A 446 7.57 -10.10 3.75
C VAL A 446 8.07 -10.64 5.09
N GLU A 447 8.12 -9.80 6.13
CA GLU A 447 8.52 -10.18 7.48
C GLU A 447 7.54 -11.19 8.12
N TYR A 448 6.22 -10.94 8.06
CA TYR A 448 5.22 -11.89 8.57
C TYR A 448 5.29 -13.26 7.87
N LEU A 449 5.32 -13.27 6.54
CA LEU A 449 5.39 -14.51 5.76
C LEU A 449 6.71 -15.26 6.00
N THR A 450 7.81 -14.55 6.22
CA THR A 450 9.11 -15.13 6.61
C THR A 450 9.03 -15.83 7.97
N CYS A 451 8.27 -15.27 8.91
CA CYS A 451 8.06 -15.87 10.22
C CYS A 451 7.08 -17.05 10.19
N GLY A 452 6.36 -17.27 9.07
CA GLY A 452 5.27 -18.23 8.98
C GLY A 452 4.02 -17.77 9.74
N ILE A 453 3.79 -16.45 9.78
CA ILE A 453 2.63 -15.83 10.42
C ILE A 453 1.52 -15.67 9.37
N PRO A 454 0.30 -16.15 9.63
CA PRO A 454 -0.82 -15.93 8.74
C PRO A 454 -1.23 -14.46 8.65
N VAL A 455 -1.67 -14.03 7.46
CA VAL A 455 -1.89 -12.61 7.16
C VAL A 455 -3.29 -12.32 6.63
N ILE A 456 -3.78 -11.11 6.89
CA ILE A 456 -4.95 -10.52 6.25
C ILE A 456 -4.47 -9.42 5.29
N VAL A 457 -4.79 -9.56 4.00
CA VAL A 457 -4.31 -8.66 2.93
C VAL A 457 -5.45 -8.23 1.99
N PRO A 458 -5.39 -7.02 1.39
CA PRO A 458 -6.38 -6.59 0.44
C PRO A 458 -6.23 -7.30 -0.91
N SER A 459 -7.35 -7.64 -1.52
CA SER A 459 -7.42 -8.11 -2.91
C SER A 459 -6.88 -7.08 -3.90
N GLY A 460 -6.49 -7.56 -5.07
CA GLY A 460 -6.04 -6.67 -6.15
C GLY A 460 -4.72 -5.96 -5.87
N SER A 461 -3.90 -6.45 -4.94
CA SER A 461 -2.66 -5.80 -4.54
C SER A 461 -1.45 -6.68 -4.81
N TRP A 462 -0.22 -6.13 -4.73
CA TRP A 462 0.98 -6.96 -4.73
C TRP A 462 0.94 -7.99 -3.59
N MET A 463 0.35 -7.62 -2.46
CA MET A 463 0.29 -8.45 -1.24
C MET A 463 -0.58 -9.70 -1.43
N SER A 464 -1.77 -9.56 -2.02
CA SER A 464 -2.62 -10.71 -2.33
C SER A 464 -1.92 -11.69 -3.26
N ASP A 465 -1.23 -11.17 -4.28
CA ASP A 465 -0.56 -12.00 -5.29
C ASP A 465 0.53 -12.89 -4.71
N GLN A 466 1.11 -12.53 -3.55
CA GLN A 466 2.17 -13.34 -2.93
C GLN A 466 1.63 -14.65 -2.34
N ILE A 467 0.33 -14.73 -2.03
CA ILE A 467 -0.28 -15.92 -1.41
C ILE A 467 -1.29 -16.62 -2.35
N THR A 468 -1.70 -15.97 -3.44
CA THR A 468 -2.72 -16.48 -4.37
C THR A 468 -2.41 -17.87 -4.95
N GLU A 469 -1.18 -18.17 -5.33
CA GLU A 469 -0.83 -19.49 -5.91
C GLU A 469 -0.94 -20.63 -4.88
N GLU A 470 -0.65 -20.36 -3.60
CA GLU A 470 -0.85 -21.33 -2.52
C GLU A 470 -2.34 -21.54 -2.22
N ILE A 471 -3.15 -20.48 -2.32
CA ILE A 471 -4.61 -20.59 -2.22
C ILE A 471 -5.16 -21.49 -3.33
N PHE A 472 -4.71 -21.31 -4.58
CA PHE A 472 -5.13 -22.18 -5.68
C PHE A 472 -4.69 -23.63 -5.47
N SER A 473 -3.45 -23.85 -5.05
CA SER A 473 -2.93 -25.20 -4.76
C SER A 473 -3.71 -25.87 -3.64
N TYR A 474 -4.12 -25.10 -2.62
CA TYR A 474 -4.99 -25.58 -1.55
C TYR A 474 -6.40 -25.91 -2.05
N ASN A 475 -7.01 -25.06 -2.87
CA ASN A 475 -8.32 -25.31 -3.49
C ASN A 475 -8.30 -26.60 -4.33
N ASP A 476 -7.26 -26.82 -5.12
CA ASP A 476 -7.09 -28.07 -5.87
C ASP A 476 -7.01 -29.29 -4.94
N SER A 477 -6.34 -29.15 -3.78
CA SER A 477 -6.28 -30.20 -2.77
C SER A 477 -7.63 -30.45 -2.08
N LEU A 478 -8.49 -29.44 -1.97
CA LEU A 478 -9.82 -29.58 -1.39
C LEU A 478 -10.75 -30.38 -2.31
N LYS A 479 -10.71 -30.10 -3.62
CA LYS A 479 -11.48 -30.89 -4.61
C LYS A 479 -11.16 -32.38 -4.54
N GLN A 480 -9.92 -32.76 -4.20
CA GLN A 480 -9.52 -34.15 -4.04
C GLN A 480 -10.00 -34.80 -2.73
N LYS A 481 -10.35 -34.00 -1.71
CA LYS A 481 -10.79 -34.45 -0.39
C LYS A 481 -12.30 -34.44 -0.22
N MET A 482 -13.01 -33.71 -1.07
CA MET A 482 -14.47 -33.57 -1.04
C MET A 482 -15.10 -34.47 -2.10
N CYS A 483 -16.36 -34.84 -1.90
CA CYS A 483 -17.13 -35.57 -2.89
C CYS A 483 -17.78 -34.59 -3.87
N LEU A 484 -17.48 -34.71 -5.16
CA LEU A 484 -18.20 -33.97 -6.21
C LEU A 484 -19.65 -34.45 -6.23
N VAL A 485 -20.60 -33.51 -6.10
CA VAL A 485 -22.04 -33.76 -6.17
C VAL A 485 -22.53 -33.50 -7.59
N LYS A 486 -22.14 -32.36 -8.16
CA LYS A 486 -22.60 -31.91 -9.48
C LYS A 486 -21.59 -30.95 -10.10
N GLN A 487 -21.48 -30.98 -11.42
CA GLN A 487 -20.67 -30.05 -12.20
C GLN A 487 -21.53 -29.46 -13.32
N TYR A 488 -21.39 -28.16 -13.53
CA TYR A 488 -21.93 -27.43 -14.66
C TYR A 488 -20.78 -26.87 -15.48
N GLN A 489 -20.77 -27.21 -16.77
CA GLN A 489 -19.88 -26.61 -17.74
C GLN A 489 -20.44 -25.28 -18.23
N MET A 490 -19.61 -24.43 -18.82
CA MET A 490 -20.07 -23.11 -19.27
C MET A 490 -21.24 -23.17 -20.27
N SER A 491 -21.29 -24.24 -21.08
CA SER A 491 -22.39 -24.51 -22.02
C SER A 491 -23.72 -24.83 -21.34
N ASP A 492 -23.68 -25.31 -20.09
CA ASP A 492 -24.86 -25.69 -19.32
C ASP A 492 -25.47 -24.49 -18.59
N LEU A 493 -24.77 -23.35 -18.58
CA LEU A 493 -25.10 -22.17 -17.81
C LEU A 493 -25.73 -21.09 -18.69
N GLU A 494 -26.89 -20.58 -18.25
CA GLU A 494 -27.53 -19.45 -18.90
C GLU A 494 -26.99 -18.12 -18.35
N TRP A 495 -26.07 -17.51 -19.09
CA TRP A 495 -25.48 -16.23 -18.74
C TRP A 495 -26.36 -15.06 -19.18
N ARG A 496 -26.78 -14.24 -18.21
CA ARG A 496 -27.62 -13.05 -18.40
C ARG A 496 -26.96 -11.83 -17.75
N LYS A 497 -27.54 -10.64 -17.96
CA LYS A 497 -27.12 -9.46 -17.19
C LYS A 497 -27.70 -9.54 -15.79
N GLU A 498 -26.93 -9.14 -14.78
CA GLU A 498 -27.33 -9.27 -13.36
C GLU A 498 -28.73 -8.66 -13.07
N TYR A 499 -29.04 -7.48 -13.60
CA TYR A 499 -30.32 -6.83 -13.35
C TYR A 499 -31.52 -7.61 -13.92
N GLU A 500 -31.33 -8.40 -14.99
CA GLU A 500 -32.40 -9.21 -15.59
C GLU A 500 -32.82 -10.32 -14.61
N LEU A 501 -31.83 -11.00 -14.02
CA LEU A 501 -32.05 -12.05 -13.01
C LEU A 501 -32.60 -11.50 -11.69
N LEU A 502 -32.08 -10.36 -11.21
CA LEU A 502 -32.56 -9.78 -9.95
C LEU A 502 -33.98 -9.24 -10.07
N ASN A 503 -34.37 -8.72 -11.24
CA ASN A 503 -35.74 -8.30 -11.50
C ASN A 503 -36.70 -9.50 -11.56
N GLU A 504 -36.30 -10.61 -12.17
CA GLU A 504 -37.07 -11.87 -12.14
C GLU A 504 -37.31 -12.34 -10.71
N LEU A 505 -36.30 -12.31 -9.83
CA LEU A 505 -36.49 -12.65 -8.42
C LEU A 505 -37.43 -11.70 -7.68
N THR A 506 -37.40 -10.41 -8.02
CA THR A 506 -38.28 -9.42 -7.38
C THR A 506 -39.73 -9.66 -7.80
N LEU A 507 -39.94 -9.94 -9.09
CA LEU A 507 -41.23 -10.34 -9.64
C LEU A 507 -41.71 -11.68 -9.07
N ASP A 508 -40.82 -12.65 -8.86
CA ASP A 508 -41.18 -13.93 -8.24
C ASP A 508 -41.59 -13.75 -6.77
N VAL A 509 -40.93 -12.85 -6.02
CA VAL A 509 -41.33 -12.49 -4.64
C VAL A 509 -42.65 -11.72 -4.64
N GLU A 510 -42.85 -10.79 -5.57
CA GLU A 510 -44.11 -10.07 -5.74
C GLU A 510 -45.25 -11.04 -6.12
N ASN A 511 -45.01 -11.98 -7.05
CA ASN A 511 -45.97 -13.01 -7.44
C ASN A 511 -46.27 -14.01 -6.30
N LEU A 512 -45.29 -14.35 -5.47
CA LEU A 512 -45.49 -15.16 -4.24
C LEU A 512 -46.31 -14.41 -3.17
N LEU A 513 -46.33 -13.07 -3.22
CA LEU A 513 -47.16 -12.22 -2.38
C LEU A 513 -48.52 -11.88 -3.04
N GLU A 514 -48.63 -12.01 -4.37
CA GLU A 514 -49.80 -11.69 -5.21
C GLU A 514 -50.59 -12.92 -5.70
N ASP A 515 -50.46 -14.07 -5.02
CA ASP A 515 -51.41 -15.21 -5.17
C ASP A 515 -52.86 -14.88 -4.70
N GLU A 516 -53.15 -13.60 -4.39
CA GLU A 516 -54.45 -12.98 -4.60
C GLU A 516 -54.36 -11.90 -5.71
N ILE A 517 -54.88 -12.26 -6.89
CA ILE A 517 -55.35 -11.41 -8.01
C ILE A 517 -54.45 -11.40 -9.28
N ARG A 518 -54.92 -12.11 -10.32
CA ARG A 518 -54.52 -11.94 -11.73
C ARG A 518 -54.85 -10.53 -12.24
N ASP A 519 -54.01 -9.94 -13.11
CA ASP A 519 -54.03 -10.14 -14.57
C ASP A 519 -53.14 -9.14 -15.35
N THR A 520 -52.32 -9.69 -16.26
CA THR A 520 -51.71 -9.08 -17.48
C THR A 520 -50.96 -7.73 -17.43
N LYS A 521 -49.71 -7.70 -17.93
CA LYS A 521 -49.41 -7.26 -19.31
C LYS A 521 -47.94 -7.37 -19.74
N ASP A 522 -47.84 -7.83 -20.97
CA ASP A 522 -46.72 -7.97 -21.90
C ASP A 522 -45.96 -6.64 -22.17
N THR A 523 -44.62 -6.68 -22.16
CA THR A 523 -43.80 -5.83 -23.04
C THR A 523 -42.46 -6.49 -23.37
N THR A 524 -42.32 -6.91 -24.63
CA THR A 524 -41.09 -7.33 -25.26
C THR A 524 -40.14 -6.16 -25.54
N ASP A 525 -38.90 -6.21 -25.05
CA ASP A 525 -37.77 -5.47 -25.63
C ASP A 525 -36.51 -6.36 -25.66
N LYS A 526 -36.34 -7.10 -26.76
CA LYS A 526 -35.19 -7.98 -27.02
C LYS A 526 -33.91 -7.15 -27.17
N LYS A 527 -33.02 -7.11 -26.15
CA LYS A 527 -31.70 -6.46 -26.25
C LYS A 527 -30.53 -7.32 -25.72
N LYS A 528 -29.97 -8.08 -26.67
CA LYS A 528 -28.61 -8.65 -26.77
C LYS A 528 -28.09 -9.44 -25.57
N ILE A 529 -28.19 -10.76 -25.72
CA ILE A 529 -27.53 -11.86 -24.98
C ILE A 529 -26.00 -11.63 -24.96
N PRO A 530 -25.27 -11.90 -23.86
CA PRO A 530 -23.82 -11.97 -23.87
C PRO A 530 -23.38 -13.04 -24.88
N LYS A 531 -22.55 -12.67 -25.87
CA LYS A 531 -22.09 -13.61 -26.90
C LYS A 531 -21.20 -14.69 -26.27
N THR A 532 -21.74 -15.88 -25.99
CA THR A 532 -20.98 -17.11 -25.84
C THR A 532 -20.60 -17.60 -27.23
N PHE A 533 -19.35 -17.40 -27.64
CA PHE A 533 -18.79 -18.00 -28.86
C PHE A 533 -17.65 -18.92 -28.43
N ASN A 534 -17.64 -20.18 -28.88
CA ASN A 534 -16.52 -21.13 -28.71
C ASN A 534 -16.00 -21.34 -27.26
N ASN A 535 -16.89 -21.55 -26.29
CA ASN A 535 -16.52 -21.75 -24.88
C ASN A 535 -15.78 -20.56 -24.23
N GLU A 536 -15.95 -19.35 -24.77
CA GLU A 536 -15.42 -18.11 -24.19
C GLU A 536 -16.54 -17.21 -23.66
N LEU A 537 -16.29 -16.56 -22.52
CA LEU A 537 -17.16 -15.61 -21.85
C LEU A 537 -16.44 -14.28 -21.66
N ILE A 538 -17.00 -13.20 -22.19
CA ILE A 538 -16.47 -11.84 -21.97
C ILE A 538 -17.19 -11.23 -20.77
N VAL A 539 -16.46 -10.99 -19.68
CA VAL A 539 -16.96 -10.28 -18.50
C VAL A 539 -16.48 -8.83 -18.51
N TRP A 540 -17.38 -7.89 -18.26
CA TRP A 540 -17.09 -6.45 -18.27
C TRP A 540 -16.93 -5.91 -16.85
N GLY A 541 -16.71 -4.61 -16.70
CA GLY A 541 -16.60 -3.97 -15.39
C GLY A 541 -17.86 -4.06 -14.53
N ASN A 542 -17.77 -3.46 -13.34
CA ASN A 542 -18.80 -3.58 -12.30
C ASN A 542 -20.18 -3.07 -12.73
N SER A 543 -20.22 -2.16 -13.72
CA SER A 543 -21.46 -1.64 -14.31
C SER A 543 -22.22 -2.67 -15.16
N ARG A 544 -21.56 -3.76 -15.57
CA ARG A 544 -22.08 -4.77 -16.52
C ARG A 544 -21.66 -6.18 -16.09
N LYS A 545 -22.14 -6.61 -14.93
CA LYS A 545 -21.90 -7.97 -14.43
C LYS A 545 -22.65 -9.00 -15.26
N THR A 546 -21.95 -10.09 -15.57
CA THR A 546 -22.55 -11.26 -16.24
C THR A 546 -22.85 -12.30 -15.17
N SER A 547 -24.08 -12.79 -15.12
CA SER A 547 -24.53 -13.66 -14.03
C SER A 547 -25.27 -14.88 -14.54
N CYS A 548 -25.25 -15.96 -13.79
CA CYS A 548 -26.09 -17.13 -13.99
C CYS A 548 -26.74 -17.55 -12.66
N LYS A 549 -27.93 -18.15 -12.75
CA LYS A 549 -28.64 -18.77 -11.63
C LYS A 549 -28.46 -20.29 -11.72
N VAL A 550 -28.16 -20.93 -10.61
CA VAL A 550 -28.03 -22.39 -10.53
C VAL A 550 -28.65 -22.87 -9.22
N ASP A 551 -29.47 -23.92 -9.30
CA ASP A 551 -30.06 -24.53 -8.12
C ASP A 551 -28.98 -25.27 -7.31
N ARG A 552 -29.08 -25.21 -5.98
CA ARG A 552 -28.19 -25.96 -5.10
C ARG A 552 -28.66 -27.39 -5.05
N GLU A 553 -27.72 -28.32 -5.19
CA GLU A 553 -27.97 -29.74 -4.94
C GLU A 553 -28.05 -30.02 -3.42
N ASP A 554 -29.08 -30.74 -2.97
CA ASP A 554 -29.47 -30.87 -1.55
C ASP A 554 -28.34 -31.25 -0.59
N THR A 555 -27.35 -32.01 -1.06
CA THR A 555 -26.22 -32.49 -0.24
C THR A 555 -24.99 -31.60 -0.32
N ALA A 556 -24.96 -30.60 -1.19
CA ALA A 556 -23.78 -29.77 -1.40
C ALA A 556 -23.63 -28.73 -0.27
N ASN A 557 -22.42 -28.60 0.25
CA ASN A 557 -22.04 -27.59 1.25
C ASN A 557 -20.89 -26.68 0.78
N TYR A 558 -20.31 -26.95 -0.40
CA TYR A 558 -19.32 -26.08 -1.04
C TYR A 558 -19.63 -25.87 -2.52
N LEU A 559 -19.31 -24.68 -3.02
CA LEU A 559 -19.32 -24.35 -4.44
C LEU A 559 -17.92 -23.89 -4.86
N PHE A 560 -17.36 -24.56 -5.86
CA PHE A 560 -16.15 -24.14 -6.55
C PHE A 560 -16.51 -23.45 -7.86
N ILE A 561 -15.84 -22.34 -8.14
CA ILE A 561 -15.95 -21.60 -9.39
C ILE A 561 -14.56 -21.61 -10.02
N SER A 562 -14.44 -22.27 -11.16
CA SER A 562 -13.16 -22.46 -11.86
C SER A 562 -13.21 -21.86 -13.26
N TYR A 563 -12.10 -21.30 -13.75
CA TYR A 563 -12.00 -20.77 -15.11
C TYR A 563 -10.54 -20.56 -15.53
N ARG A 564 -10.33 -20.32 -16.82
CA ARG A 564 -9.05 -19.84 -17.38
C ARG A 564 -9.19 -18.41 -17.88
N GLN A 565 -8.16 -17.59 -17.71
CA GLN A 565 -8.09 -16.28 -18.35
C GLN A 565 -7.50 -16.41 -19.76
N GLY A 566 -8.08 -15.72 -20.74
CA GLY A 566 -7.56 -15.64 -22.11
C GLY A 566 -6.17 -14.98 -22.16
N SER A 567 -5.31 -15.44 -23.07
CA SER A 567 -3.94 -14.94 -23.28
C SER A 567 -3.88 -13.45 -23.64
N GLU A 568 -4.95 -12.96 -24.25
CA GLU A 568 -5.17 -11.57 -24.69
C GLU A 568 -5.52 -10.62 -23.54
N ASN A 569 -5.86 -11.14 -22.35
CA ASN A 569 -6.10 -10.30 -21.19
C ASN A 569 -4.80 -9.61 -20.76
N LYS A 570 -4.91 -8.32 -20.41
CA LYS A 570 -3.77 -7.60 -19.85
C LYS A 570 -3.35 -8.28 -18.53
N LYS A 571 -2.03 -8.44 -18.34
CA LYS A 571 -1.47 -8.79 -17.04
C LYS A 571 -2.01 -7.83 -15.98
N GLY A 572 -2.32 -8.35 -14.79
CA GLY A 572 -2.91 -7.54 -13.71
C GLY A 572 -4.43 -7.45 -13.72
N SER A 573 -5.11 -8.23 -14.58
CA SER A 573 -6.56 -8.35 -14.57
C SER A 573 -7.03 -9.26 -13.43
N TYR A 574 -8.09 -8.84 -12.73
CA TYR A 574 -8.72 -9.60 -11.64
C TYR A 574 -10.19 -9.81 -11.98
N VAL A 575 -10.70 -11.00 -11.69
CA VAL A 575 -12.12 -11.31 -11.82
C VAL A 575 -12.76 -11.16 -10.47
N ARG A 576 -13.78 -10.31 -10.39
CA ARG A 576 -14.69 -10.27 -9.25
C ARG A 576 -15.72 -11.37 -9.41
N VAL A 577 -15.84 -12.18 -8.38
CA VAL A 577 -16.84 -13.22 -8.23
C VAL A 577 -17.74 -12.82 -7.07
N ILE A 578 -19.04 -12.69 -7.34
CA ILE A 578 -20.07 -12.44 -6.35
C ILE A 578 -20.94 -13.69 -6.28
N LEU A 579 -21.08 -14.25 -5.07
CA LEU A 579 -21.99 -15.36 -4.82
C LEU A 579 -23.14 -14.87 -3.93
N ARG A 580 -24.36 -14.94 -4.45
CA ARG A 580 -25.58 -14.72 -3.66
C ARG A 580 -26.28 -16.04 -3.42
N GLN A 581 -26.63 -16.29 -2.17
CA GLN A 581 -27.30 -17.49 -1.74
C GLN A 581 -28.71 -17.14 -1.30
N TYR A 582 -29.71 -17.80 -1.88
CA TYR A 582 -31.12 -17.55 -1.61
C TYR A 582 -31.78 -18.80 -1.07
N ASP A 583 -32.78 -18.64 -0.20
CA ASP A 583 -33.65 -19.74 0.23
C ASP A 583 -34.78 -20.02 -0.78
N ASN A 584 -35.65 -20.99 -0.46
CA ASN A 584 -36.81 -21.35 -1.28
C ASN A 584 -37.83 -20.23 -1.44
N ASN A 585 -37.79 -19.20 -0.58
CA ASN A 585 -38.68 -18.03 -0.64
C ASN A 585 -38.02 -16.84 -1.35
N CYS A 586 -36.92 -17.07 -2.07
CA CYS A 586 -36.13 -16.04 -2.74
C CYS A 586 -35.58 -14.96 -1.77
N ILE A 587 -35.43 -15.28 -0.47
CA ILE A 587 -34.81 -14.39 0.51
C ILE A 587 -33.30 -14.57 0.45
N LEU A 588 -32.57 -13.46 0.34
CA LEU A 588 -31.11 -13.46 0.37
C LEU A 588 -30.61 -13.88 1.75
N LEU A 589 -29.97 -15.05 1.82
CA LEU A 589 -29.35 -15.57 3.03
C LEU A 589 -27.97 -14.96 3.25
N LYS A 590 -27.17 -14.89 2.18
CA LYS A 590 -25.78 -14.45 2.23
C LYS A 590 -25.31 -13.94 0.89
N GLU A 591 -24.46 -12.91 0.93
CA GLU A 591 -23.78 -12.36 -0.23
C GLU A 591 -22.28 -12.31 0.04
N GLU A 592 -21.50 -13.03 -0.75
CA GLU A 592 -20.05 -13.12 -0.63
C GLU A 592 -19.35 -12.56 -1.86
N PHE A 593 -18.20 -11.93 -1.64
CA PHE A 593 -17.41 -11.26 -2.66
C PHE A 593 -15.96 -11.69 -2.58
N THR A 594 -15.36 -11.98 -3.72
CA THR A 594 -13.92 -12.19 -3.83
C THR A 594 -13.41 -11.68 -5.16
N SER A 595 -12.23 -11.06 -5.14
CA SER A 595 -11.51 -10.67 -6.36
C SER A 595 -10.32 -11.58 -6.52
N VAL A 596 -10.35 -12.39 -7.57
CA VAL A 596 -9.39 -13.46 -7.82
C VAL A 596 -8.38 -13.00 -8.87
N GLY A 597 -7.10 -13.14 -8.54
CA GLY A 597 -5.99 -12.77 -9.41
C GLY A 597 -5.69 -13.82 -10.48
N ASN A 598 -4.56 -13.64 -11.15
CA ASN A 598 -4.07 -14.58 -12.15
C ASN A 598 -3.34 -15.76 -11.52
N ARG A 599 -3.37 -16.90 -12.20
CA ARG A 599 -2.59 -18.11 -11.88
C ARG A 599 -1.47 -18.28 -12.91
N SER A 600 -0.30 -18.76 -12.45
CA SER A 600 0.84 -18.98 -13.35
C SER A 600 0.64 -20.19 -14.27
N LYS A 601 0.02 -21.27 -13.74
CA LYS A 601 -0.25 -22.51 -14.45
C LYS A 601 -1.49 -23.19 -13.86
N GLY A 602 -2.35 -23.73 -14.74
CA GLY A 602 -3.57 -24.43 -14.33
C GLY A 602 -4.77 -23.48 -14.21
N ASP A 603 -5.87 -24.02 -13.70
CA ASP A 603 -7.14 -23.30 -13.66
C ASP A 603 -7.18 -22.38 -12.44
N ILE A 604 -7.78 -21.21 -12.60
CA ILE A 604 -8.06 -20.31 -11.49
C ILE A 604 -9.30 -20.85 -10.80
N SER A 605 -9.26 -21.04 -9.49
CA SER A 605 -10.38 -21.56 -8.71
C SER A 605 -10.61 -20.75 -7.44
N THR A 606 -11.87 -20.56 -7.08
CA THR A 606 -12.28 -20.01 -5.78
C THR A 606 -13.38 -20.88 -5.18
N VAL A 607 -13.42 -20.96 -3.86
CA VAL A 607 -14.37 -21.78 -3.11
C VAL A 607 -15.25 -20.91 -2.22
N PHE A 608 -16.51 -21.30 -2.08
CA PHE A 608 -17.48 -20.71 -1.17
C PHE A 608 -18.16 -21.80 -0.36
N SER A 609 -18.44 -21.52 0.92
CA SER A 609 -19.31 -22.34 1.75
C SER A 609 -20.78 -22.02 1.47
N LEU A 610 -21.62 -23.03 1.37
CA LEU A 610 -23.07 -22.88 1.19
C LEU A 610 -23.79 -22.96 2.53
N GLU A 611 -24.70 -22.02 2.78
CA GLU A 611 -25.56 -22.05 3.97
C GLU A 611 -26.58 -23.19 3.85
N GLU A 612 -26.92 -23.82 4.98
CA GLU A 612 -27.76 -25.03 5.00
C GLU A 612 -29.15 -24.80 4.37
N LYS A 613 -29.68 -23.58 4.46
CA LYS A 613 -30.99 -23.20 3.91
C LYS A 613 -30.95 -22.72 2.45
N THR A 614 -29.78 -22.67 1.83
CA THR A 614 -29.66 -22.22 0.44
C THR A 614 -30.42 -23.18 -0.47
N ALA A 615 -31.29 -22.66 -1.32
CA ALA A 615 -32.04 -23.37 -2.34
C ALA A 615 -31.39 -23.18 -3.73
N PHE A 616 -30.96 -21.97 -4.04
CA PHE A 616 -30.25 -21.66 -5.27
C PHE A 616 -29.23 -20.56 -5.06
N VAL A 617 -28.32 -20.43 -6.01
CA VAL A 617 -27.28 -19.42 -6.02
C VAL A 617 -27.33 -18.57 -7.29
N ILE A 618 -26.95 -17.31 -7.16
CA ILE A 618 -26.60 -16.45 -8.29
C ILE A 618 -25.10 -16.19 -8.25
N VAL A 619 -24.42 -16.59 -9.32
CA VAL A 619 -23.00 -16.31 -9.53
C VAL A 619 -22.87 -15.15 -10.50
N SER A 620 -22.25 -14.06 -10.06
CA SER A 620 -21.95 -12.90 -10.91
C SER A 620 -20.44 -12.74 -11.11
N LEU A 621 -20.03 -12.63 -12.37
CA LEU A 621 -18.65 -12.40 -12.79
C LEU A 621 -18.49 -11.02 -13.44
N SER A 622 -17.43 -10.32 -13.07
CA SER A 622 -17.05 -9.04 -13.66
C SER A 622 -15.53 -8.82 -13.58
N ASN A 623 -15.02 -7.88 -14.35
CA ASN A 623 -13.69 -7.33 -14.13
C ASN A 623 -13.71 -6.48 -12.85
N ALA A 624 -12.86 -6.83 -11.87
CA ALA A 624 -12.93 -6.26 -10.53
C ALA A 624 -12.53 -4.78 -10.45
N PHE A 625 -11.61 -4.35 -11.31
CA PHE A 625 -10.93 -3.05 -11.20
C PHE A 625 -10.91 -2.26 -12.51
N SER A 626 -11.63 -2.70 -13.53
CA SER A 626 -11.66 -2.00 -14.81
C SER A 626 -12.97 -2.20 -15.57
N GLU A 627 -13.32 -1.23 -16.42
CA GLU A 627 -14.49 -1.34 -17.31
C GLU A 627 -14.17 -2.09 -18.61
N TYR A 628 -12.90 -2.42 -18.87
CA TYR A 628 -12.54 -3.21 -20.04
C TYR A 628 -12.98 -4.68 -19.90
N GLY A 629 -13.40 -5.26 -21.04
CA GLY A 629 -13.77 -6.66 -21.12
C GLY A 629 -12.58 -7.58 -20.83
N LEU A 630 -12.86 -8.66 -20.10
CA LEU A 630 -11.92 -9.70 -19.73
C LEU A 630 -12.47 -11.03 -20.28
N LEU A 631 -11.65 -11.74 -21.05
CA LEU A 631 -12.02 -13.01 -21.65
C LEU A 631 -11.77 -14.15 -20.66
N LEU A 632 -12.81 -14.89 -20.32
CA LEU A 632 -12.78 -16.12 -19.54
C LEU A 632 -13.05 -17.31 -20.46
N ARG A 633 -12.40 -18.43 -20.20
CA ARG A 633 -12.58 -19.71 -20.90
C ARG A 633 -12.87 -20.80 -19.89
N ASP A 634 -13.59 -21.82 -20.33
CA ASP A 634 -13.83 -23.04 -19.54
C ASP A 634 -14.37 -22.70 -18.13
N VAL A 635 -15.38 -21.83 -18.05
CA VAL A 635 -15.99 -21.47 -16.76
C VAL A 635 -16.81 -22.66 -16.26
N GLU A 636 -16.48 -23.16 -15.07
CA GLU A 636 -17.12 -24.31 -14.45
C GLU A 636 -17.63 -23.98 -13.05
N LEU A 637 -18.80 -24.51 -12.72
CA LEU A 637 -19.38 -24.48 -11.38
C LEU A 637 -19.49 -25.91 -10.85
N GLU A 638 -18.82 -26.19 -9.75
CA GLU A 638 -18.78 -27.54 -9.16
C GLU A 638 -19.28 -27.51 -7.72
N PHE A 639 -20.34 -28.27 -7.45
CA PHE A 639 -20.90 -28.47 -6.12
C PHE A 639 -20.24 -29.66 -5.45
N TYR A 640 -19.78 -29.46 -4.22
CA TYR A 640 -19.11 -30.47 -3.43
C TYR A 640 -19.79 -30.67 -2.08
N ASN A 641 -19.67 -31.89 -1.56
CA ASN A 641 -20.07 -32.25 -0.20
C ASN A 641 -18.86 -32.71 0.62
N SER A 642 -18.79 -32.23 1.86
CA SER A 642 -17.93 -32.75 2.93
C SER A 642 -18.79 -33.16 4.13
N VAL A 643 -18.87 -34.47 4.39
CA VAL A 643 -19.72 -35.04 5.46
C VAL A 643 -19.05 -34.95 6.84
N GLU A 644 -17.72 -34.90 6.90
CA GLU A 644 -16.97 -35.11 8.15
C GLU A 644 -16.27 -33.87 8.71
N LYS A 645 -16.08 -32.81 7.90
CA LYS A 645 -15.28 -31.65 8.33
C LYS A 645 -15.60 -30.36 7.57
N THR A 646 -15.69 -29.25 8.29
CA THR A 646 -15.62 -27.91 7.70
C THR A 646 -14.18 -27.62 7.30
N PHE A 647 -13.97 -27.26 6.04
CA PHE A 647 -12.66 -26.87 5.53
C PHE A 647 -12.51 -25.35 5.55
N PRO A 648 -11.36 -24.83 6.00
CA PRO A 648 -10.99 -23.43 5.81
C PRO A 648 -11.04 -23.05 4.33
N ILE A 649 -11.39 -21.82 4.01
CA ILE A 649 -11.58 -21.36 2.62
C ILE A 649 -10.29 -20.93 1.91
N SER A 650 -9.16 -20.90 2.63
CA SER A 650 -7.89 -20.38 2.12
C SER A 650 -6.69 -21.06 2.80
N SER A 651 -5.48 -20.68 2.41
CA SER A 651 -4.22 -21.10 3.03
C SER A 651 -3.25 -19.93 3.14
N VAL A 652 -2.29 -19.99 4.07
CA VAL A 652 -1.27 -18.96 4.36
C VAL A 652 -1.83 -17.63 4.91
N GLY A 653 -3.02 -17.22 4.48
CA GLY A 653 -3.67 -16.00 4.88
C GLY A 653 -5.03 -15.88 4.20
N VAL A 654 -5.71 -14.77 4.42
CA VAL A 654 -7.03 -14.49 3.81
C VAL A 654 -7.00 -13.14 3.11
N ILE A 655 -7.57 -13.13 1.92
CA ILE A 655 -7.71 -11.95 1.08
C ILE A 655 -9.09 -11.32 1.36
N TYR A 656 -9.16 -10.01 1.58
CA TYR A 656 -10.42 -9.27 1.70
C TYR A 656 -10.65 -8.36 0.50
N ASP A 657 -11.91 -8.22 0.07
CA ASP A 657 -12.28 -7.33 -1.04
C ASP A 657 -12.86 -6.00 -0.55
N ARG A 658 -13.82 -6.04 0.38
CA ARG A 658 -14.40 -4.83 0.97
C ARG A 658 -13.92 -4.62 2.39
N LEU A 659 -13.96 -3.39 2.86
CA LEU A 659 -13.48 -3.03 4.20
C LEU A 659 -14.36 -3.66 5.28
N GLU A 660 -15.63 -3.85 4.96
CA GLU A 660 -16.66 -4.45 5.81
C GLU A 660 -16.44 -5.96 6.00
N ASP A 661 -15.73 -6.62 5.07
CA ASP A 661 -15.47 -8.06 5.13
C ASP A 661 -14.32 -8.40 6.10
N ILE A 662 -13.47 -7.43 6.47
CA ILE A 662 -12.25 -7.68 7.26
C ILE A 662 -12.55 -8.42 8.59
N PRO A 663 -13.57 -8.06 9.38
CA PRO A 663 -13.92 -8.80 10.59
C PRO A 663 -14.21 -10.28 10.35
N GLU A 664 -14.99 -10.63 9.32
CA GLU A 664 -15.32 -12.02 8.99
C GLU A 664 -14.10 -12.79 8.52
N ARG A 665 -13.23 -12.16 7.71
CA ARG A 665 -11.96 -12.76 7.27
C ARG A 665 -11.02 -13.02 8.44
N LEU A 666 -11.02 -12.15 9.44
CA LEU A 666 -10.25 -12.37 10.66
C LEU A 666 -10.83 -13.50 11.52
N ILE A 667 -12.16 -13.59 11.63
CA ILE A 667 -12.85 -14.70 12.31
C ILE A 667 -12.49 -16.04 11.66
N GLU A 668 -12.52 -16.13 10.33
CA GLU A 668 -12.10 -17.32 9.57
C GLU A 668 -10.68 -17.77 9.95
N VAL A 669 -9.72 -16.84 10.08
CA VAL A 669 -8.36 -17.17 10.50
C VAL A 669 -8.28 -17.58 11.97
N ILE A 670 -9.06 -16.94 12.85
CA ILE A 670 -9.06 -17.24 14.29
C ILE A 670 -9.63 -18.64 14.56
N GLU A 671 -10.79 -18.96 13.98
CA GLU A 671 -11.48 -20.22 14.23
C GLU A 671 -10.77 -21.40 13.54
N ASN A 672 -9.99 -21.14 12.48
CA ASN A 672 -9.18 -22.14 11.78
C ASN A 672 -7.66 -21.95 11.99
N TYR A 673 -7.27 -21.39 13.13
CA TYR A 673 -5.92 -20.90 13.36
C TYR A 673 -4.80 -21.92 13.09
N GLU A 674 -4.96 -23.16 13.56
CA GLU A 674 -3.92 -24.20 13.42
C GLU A 674 -3.67 -24.56 11.95
N HIS A 675 -4.69 -24.51 11.09
CA HIS A 675 -4.53 -24.69 9.65
C HIS A 675 -3.74 -23.55 9.02
N TYR A 676 -4.12 -22.30 9.31
CA TYR A 676 -3.44 -21.13 8.77
C TYR A 676 -2.00 -21.04 9.26
N LYS A 677 -1.74 -21.32 10.54
CA LYS A 677 -0.38 -21.42 11.09
C LYS A 677 0.44 -22.48 10.35
N SER A 678 -0.06 -23.71 10.23
CA SER A 678 0.66 -24.80 9.58
C SER A 678 0.99 -24.49 8.12
N THR A 679 0.02 -23.97 7.37
CA THR A 679 0.23 -23.60 5.96
C THR A 679 1.20 -22.42 5.81
N SER A 680 1.10 -21.38 6.66
CA SER A 680 2.05 -20.26 6.67
C SER A 680 3.47 -20.71 7.05
N GLN A 681 3.62 -21.61 8.02
CA GLN A 681 4.93 -22.16 8.41
C GLN A 681 5.57 -22.93 7.25
N LYS A 682 4.80 -23.77 6.54
CA LYS A 682 5.28 -24.48 5.34
C LYS A 682 5.69 -23.50 4.24
N PHE A 683 4.86 -22.50 3.96
CA PHE A 683 5.13 -21.46 2.96
C PHE A 683 6.40 -20.65 3.29
N SER A 684 6.63 -20.38 4.57
CA SER A 684 7.75 -19.56 5.03
C SER A 684 9.12 -20.10 4.60
N LEU A 685 9.26 -21.42 4.39
CA LEU A 685 10.54 -22.03 4.00
C LEU A 685 11.02 -21.54 2.63
N ALA A 686 10.16 -21.61 1.62
CA ALA A 686 10.47 -21.09 0.29
C ALA A 686 10.56 -19.56 0.29
N TRP A 687 9.75 -18.90 1.12
CA TRP A 687 9.75 -17.45 1.26
C TRP A 687 11.07 -16.91 1.85
N ARG A 688 11.63 -17.59 2.86
CA ARG A 688 12.94 -17.30 3.47
C ARG A 688 14.07 -17.42 2.45
N GLU A 689 14.06 -18.49 1.66
CA GLU A 689 15.01 -18.71 0.56
C GLU A 689 14.96 -17.55 -0.45
N LEU A 690 13.76 -17.09 -0.81
CA LEU A 690 13.55 -15.99 -1.76
C LEU A 690 14.03 -14.64 -1.21
N HIS A 691 13.71 -14.34 0.05
CA HIS A 691 13.98 -13.05 0.68
C HIS A 691 15.27 -13.03 1.52
N ASN A 692 16.13 -14.04 1.34
CA ASN A 692 17.44 -14.09 1.96
C ASN A 692 18.36 -12.99 1.41
N PRO A 693 19.01 -12.17 2.28
CA PRO A 693 20.00 -11.19 1.85
C PRO A 693 21.12 -11.74 0.95
N ASN A 694 21.55 -12.99 1.18
CA ASN A 694 22.55 -13.66 0.33
C ASN A 694 22.05 -13.88 -1.10
N LYS A 695 20.74 -14.11 -1.30
CA LYS A 695 20.16 -14.25 -2.64
C LYS A 695 20.19 -12.93 -3.40
N LEU A 696 19.86 -11.81 -2.74
CA LEU A 696 19.98 -10.47 -3.32
C LEU A 696 21.41 -10.21 -3.77
N VAL A 697 22.39 -10.40 -2.88
CA VAL A 697 23.78 -10.09 -3.19
C VAL A 697 24.32 -11.00 -4.31
N ARG A 698 23.98 -12.30 -4.31
CA ARG A 698 24.33 -13.21 -5.41
C ARG A 698 23.73 -12.76 -6.74
N GLN A 699 22.48 -12.29 -6.76
CA GLN A 699 21.88 -11.74 -7.98
C GLN A 699 22.60 -10.49 -8.47
N LEU A 700 22.99 -9.58 -7.57
CA LEU A 700 23.82 -8.42 -7.94
C LEU A 700 25.14 -8.87 -8.58
N ILE A 701 25.88 -9.77 -7.92
CA ILE A 701 27.16 -10.31 -8.42
C ILE A 701 27.00 -10.97 -9.78
N ASN A 702 25.99 -11.84 -9.93
CA ASN A 702 25.75 -12.55 -11.19
C ASN A 702 25.44 -11.58 -12.33
N ASN A 703 24.61 -10.57 -12.06
CA ASN A 703 24.25 -9.56 -13.05
C ASN A 703 25.43 -8.63 -13.40
N SER A 704 26.42 -8.46 -12.50
CA SER A 704 27.65 -7.71 -12.81
C SER A 704 28.48 -8.39 -13.90
N ASN A 705 28.45 -9.72 -13.98
CA ASN A 705 29.22 -10.50 -14.95
C ASN A 705 28.56 -10.56 -16.33
N VAL A 706 27.30 -10.16 -16.46
CA VAL A 706 26.58 -10.14 -17.74
C VAL A 706 26.80 -8.79 -18.42
N ILE A 707 27.77 -8.76 -19.35
CA ILE A 707 27.91 -7.64 -20.29
C ILE A 707 26.74 -7.74 -21.27
N GLU A 708 25.78 -6.82 -21.16
CA GLU A 708 24.73 -6.67 -22.17
C GLU A 708 25.40 -6.28 -23.49
N ARG A 709 25.54 -7.26 -24.40
CA ARG A 709 25.83 -6.99 -25.81
C ARG A 709 24.58 -6.38 -26.42
N VAL A 710 24.74 -5.19 -27.00
CA VAL A 710 23.72 -4.43 -27.71
C VAL A 710 23.13 -5.23 -28.85
#